data_AF-A0AAD9W9P6-F1
#
_entry.id   AF-A0AAD9W9P6-F1
#
_cell.length_a   1.000
_cell.length_b   1.000
_cell.length_c   1.000
_cell.angle_alpha   90.00
_cell.angle_beta   90.00
_cell.angle_gamma   90.00
#
_symmetry.space_group_name_H-M   'P 1'
#
loop_
_entity.id
_entity.type
_entity.pdbx_description
1 polymer ?
#
loop_
_entity_poly.entity_id
_entity_poly.type
_entity_poly.pdbx_seq_one_letter_code
_entity_poly.pdbx_strand_id
1 'polypeptide(L)'
;MAPTASPPCPKHDLLVFPEALKGKKVLLCTESFGPVNGVSRTTLMLVNHLRANGCDLAVVSPHNSTKVNTFIPKFTATAPPTSSNGGTGTTTAASKDIEVRLHGYPVPFNPELSIAYLVRLSELYRRTFGCPPDLIYLASPASLGFQVMLQLRQRHRRDQVPVICNFQTDLAGYCKTLFPWPMGDVADYTFAAVQSFLFRHASVRTIFYPSTYVRRYLERHRVQGDKMESLTRGVDADMFHPGKRSEVLRESLAPNGEIILICVARLAAEKSFDFLALVAQELDARGLDFKLYIVGGNRQVEVEAEIKDLFSDLVRKGKVIFAGFKVGEALAESYASADVFLHCSVSETFGLVVLESFASGVPVVARNMGGPSDTVSDGVSGFLTPPDDLSAFVDRVVLLANDRKLRDRFRESALKQAREATWDKINNKVAWKMVDTIQQREEDLAEMRMDDRDVEQSPSISAAPVFGWLMLNDAVRETVVGSKLAAALGVIMGFWGLVGVYLAFTKATRWMGCFDWLRFKSRTCLPPQAPVTHVKSLSPLTSSSASSVMISTDRAHDAGPSTCFTCTRLNPSTFRIVEADKYGEFPFIYAKIYDAVIVLIDTGCGGAAKDPGVKLTSLRDFIETYPVEENHGKPLNSQGTKSYVVICTHCHYDHIGAIAQFTDTPKSAIWASGYDKGFILDDLPTSSLCRFVGMETPQYTVTDWASNAQQVTFGNTDLRLTIYQTPGHTPDELAVWDQHERVLYVGDTLYEWAPILFSLSGNLNDYAATLNMLKGLVERWNKDVAEDDRVKLAAGHCTSNTSAIEFLCEVEDFLGKIKRGLVTPVDRGTTPGRNVPLVGFERDDGWFSFVGPKELFDQFRVGNRP
;
A
#
# COMPACT_ATOMS: atom_id res chain seq x y z
N MET A 1 25.88 9.29 -44.66
CA MET A 1 24.64 10.05 -44.42
C MET A 1 24.52 10.25 -42.92
N ALA A 2 24.54 11.49 -42.45
CA ALA A 2 24.32 11.80 -41.04
C ALA A 2 22.91 11.32 -40.62
N PRO A 3 22.72 10.77 -39.42
CA PRO A 3 21.39 10.44 -38.93
C PRO A 3 20.61 11.74 -38.79
N THR A 4 19.55 11.88 -39.58
CA THR A 4 18.55 12.93 -39.43
C THR A 4 18.00 12.84 -38.01
N ALA A 5 18.29 13.86 -37.19
CA ALA A 5 17.68 14.02 -35.90
C ALA A 5 16.16 14.00 -36.07
N SER A 6 15.46 13.20 -35.27
CA SER A 6 14.00 13.23 -35.19
C SER A 6 13.55 14.68 -35.01
N PRO A 7 12.51 15.15 -35.72
CA PRO A 7 12.01 16.50 -35.54
C PRO A 7 11.68 16.72 -34.06
N PRO A 8 11.97 17.90 -33.49
CA PRO A 8 11.56 18.20 -32.12
C PRO A 8 10.06 17.98 -31.99
N CYS A 9 9.65 17.28 -30.93
CA CYS A 9 8.24 17.05 -30.61
C CYS A 9 7.47 18.37 -30.74
N PRO A 10 6.24 18.38 -31.29
CA PRO A 10 5.42 19.58 -31.29
C PRO A 10 5.35 20.11 -29.86
N LYS A 11 5.53 21.43 -29.67
CA LYS A 11 5.40 22.04 -28.35
C LYS A 11 3.93 22.06 -27.97
N HIS A 12 3.47 20.98 -27.37
CA HIS A 12 2.12 20.85 -26.86
C HIS A 12 1.95 21.60 -25.54
N ASP A 13 0.76 22.17 -25.33
CA ASP A 13 0.40 22.74 -24.03
C ASP A 13 0.11 21.60 -23.04
N LEU A 14 1.00 21.42 -22.07
CA LEU A 14 0.88 20.36 -21.06
C LEU A 14 -0.19 20.65 -20.01
N LEU A 15 -0.79 21.83 -20.01
CA LEU A 15 -1.93 22.14 -19.14
C LEU A 15 -3.25 21.59 -19.69
N VAL A 16 -3.27 21.20 -20.97
CA VAL A 16 -4.50 20.78 -21.66
C VAL A 16 -4.40 19.32 -22.08
N PHE A 17 -5.47 18.56 -21.81
CA PHE A 17 -5.60 17.20 -22.29
C PHE A 17 -5.88 17.17 -23.81
N PRO A 18 -5.23 16.28 -24.59
CA PRO A 18 -5.46 16.22 -26.03
C PRO A 18 -6.81 15.59 -26.38
N GLU A 19 -7.73 16.40 -26.90
CA GLU A 19 -9.05 15.94 -27.37
C GLU A 19 -8.98 14.81 -28.41
N ALA A 20 -7.93 14.79 -29.24
CA ALA A 20 -7.71 13.74 -30.24
C ALA A 20 -7.49 12.33 -29.67
N LEU A 21 -7.22 12.21 -28.35
CA LEU A 21 -7.09 10.93 -27.67
C LEU A 21 -8.44 10.35 -27.23
N LYS A 22 -9.50 11.16 -27.14
CA LYS A 22 -10.83 10.69 -26.73
C LYS A 22 -11.37 9.67 -27.71
N GLY A 23 -11.85 8.54 -27.18
CA GLY A 23 -12.35 7.42 -27.98
C GLY A 23 -11.28 6.57 -28.69
N LYS A 24 -9.99 6.90 -28.58
CA LYS A 24 -8.90 6.00 -29.00
C LYS A 24 -8.74 4.87 -27.99
N LYS A 25 -8.52 3.66 -28.48
CA LYS A 25 -8.36 2.43 -27.69
C LYS A 25 -6.92 2.27 -27.26
N VAL A 26 -6.66 2.43 -25.97
CA VAL A 26 -5.33 2.28 -25.38
C VAL A 26 -5.29 1.02 -24.53
N LEU A 27 -4.37 0.11 -24.86
CA LEU A 27 -4.09 -1.07 -24.04
C LEU A 27 -2.88 -0.81 -23.15
N LEU A 28 -3.12 -0.63 -21.85
CA LEU A 28 -2.07 -0.45 -20.86
C LEU A 28 -1.72 -1.79 -20.21
N CYS A 29 -0.46 -2.20 -20.29
CA CYS A 29 0.05 -3.40 -19.62
C CYS A 29 1.08 -3.03 -18.56
N THR A 30 0.96 -3.61 -17.36
CA THR A 30 1.87 -3.38 -16.24
C THR A 30 2.03 -4.63 -15.39
N GLU A 31 3.21 -4.83 -14.80
CA GLU A 31 3.48 -5.95 -13.87
C GLU A 31 2.98 -5.66 -12.46
N SER A 32 2.78 -4.38 -12.13
CA SER A 32 2.37 -3.91 -10.81
C SER A 32 1.24 -2.89 -10.98
N PHE A 33 0.07 -3.19 -10.42
CA PHE A 33 -1.11 -2.32 -10.47
C PHE A 33 -1.93 -2.44 -9.17
N GLY A 34 -2.13 -1.32 -8.48
CA GLY A 34 -2.68 -1.22 -7.11
C GLY A 34 -1.81 -0.38 -6.14
N PRO A 35 -2.16 -0.25 -4.86
CA PRO A 35 -1.42 0.56 -3.88
C PRO A 35 -0.17 -0.15 -3.31
N VAL A 36 0.69 -0.60 -4.21
CA VAL A 36 1.80 -1.50 -3.90
C VAL A 36 3.11 -0.76 -3.66
N ASN A 37 3.48 0.12 -4.60
CA ASN A 37 4.77 0.81 -4.60
C ASN A 37 4.68 2.11 -5.43
N GLY A 38 5.78 2.87 -5.47
CA GLY A 38 5.84 4.13 -6.21
C GLY A 38 5.59 4.00 -7.71
N VAL A 39 5.91 2.86 -8.34
CA VAL A 39 5.60 2.61 -9.77
C VAL A 39 4.11 2.46 -9.97
N SER A 40 3.49 1.62 -9.16
CA SER A 40 2.06 1.35 -9.24
C SER A 40 1.21 2.58 -8.93
N ARG A 41 1.60 3.41 -7.94
CA ARG A 41 0.99 4.72 -7.68
C ARG A 41 1.05 5.62 -8.91
N THR A 42 2.21 5.71 -9.56
CA THR A 42 2.42 6.54 -10.76
C THR A 42 1.56 6.06 -11.94
N THR A 43 1.52 4.74 -12.17
CA THR A 43 0.70 4.15 -13.23
C THR A 43 -0.79 4.37 -12.96
N LEU A 44 -1.23 4.28 -11.70
CA LEU A 44 -2.61 4.55 -11.32
C LEU A 44 -3.01 6.02 -11.58
N MET A 45 -2.12 6.98 -11.31
CA MET A 45 -2.38 8.39 -11.63
C MET A 45 -2.62 8.61 -13.13
N LEU A 46 -1.81 7.99 -13.98
CA LEU A 46 -2.01 8.06 -15.43
C LEU A 46 -3.32 7.40 -15.86
N VAL A 47 -3.62 6.20 -15.34
CA VAL A 47 -4.87 5.47 -15.66
C VAL A 47 -6.09 6.31 -15.31
N ASN A 48 -6.12 6.87 -14.10
CA ASN A 48 -7.22 7.71 -13.64
C ASN A 48 -7.34 8.98 -14.49
N HIS A 49 -6.22 9.62 -14.82
CA HIS A 49 -6.19 10.81 -15.67
C HIS A 49 -6.76 10.55 -17.07
N LEU A 50 -6.35 9.45 -17.71
CA LEU A 50 -6.83 9.07 -19.04
C LEU A 50 -8.33 8.75 -19.03
N ARG A 51 -8.80 8.00 -18.02
CA ARG A 51 -10.23 7.65 -17.85
C ARG A 51 -11.09 8.88 -17.58
N ALA A 52 -10.66 9.74 -16.66
CA ALA A 52 -11.37 10.97 -16.33
C ALA A 52 -11.55 11.91 -17.53
N ASN A 53 -10.63 11.84 -18.50
CA ASN A 53 -10.68 12.62 -19.74
C ASN A 53 -11.30 11.86 -20.93
N GLY A 54 -11.92 10.69 -20.73
CA GLY A 54 -12.69 9.99 -21.77
C GLY A 54 -11.87 9.16 -22.77
N CYS A 55 -10.67 8.71 -22.40
CA CYS A 55 -9.92 7.72 -23.17
C CYS A 55 -10.51 6.31 -22.99
N ASP A 56 -10.64 5.53 -24.08
CA ASP A 56 -11.07 4.13 -23.99
C ASP A 56 -9.88 3.26 -23.58
N LEU A 57 -9.76 3.01 -22.27
CA LEU A 57 -8.57 2.44 -21.65
C LEU A 57 -8.84 1.04 -21.08
N ALA A 58 -8.10 0.05 -21.59
CA ALA A 58 -8.05 -1.28 -21.02
C ALA A 58 -6.74 -1.49 -20.24
N VAL A 59 -6.83 -1.94 -18.99
CA VAL A 59 -5.67 -2.21 -18.14
C VAL A 59 -5.48 -3.72 -17.98
N VAL A 60 -4.28 -4.21 -18.29
CA VAL A 60 -3.89 -5.62 -18.11
C VAL A 60 -2.76 -5.69 -17.09
N SER A 61 -2.94 -6.50 -16.05
CA SER A 61 -1.91 -6.74 -15.05
C SER A 61 -2.06 -8.11 -14.38
N PRO A 62 -1.01 -8.67 -13.79
CA PRO A 62 -1.16 -9.89 -12.98
C PRO A 62 -2.04 -9.67 -11.73
N HIS A 63 -2.54 -10.75 -11.15
CA HIS A 63 -3.09 -10.73 -9.79
C HIS A 63 -1.99 -10.36 -8.78
N ASN A 64 -2.35 -9.51 -7.83
CA ASN A 64 -1.49 -9.22 -6.68
C ASN A 64 -1.64 -10.36 -5.66
N SER A 65 -0.54 -11.04 -5.34
CA SER A 65 -0.53 -12.17 -4.40
C SER A 65 -0.65 -11.74 -2.92
N THR A 66 -0.49 -10.45 -2.62
CA THR A 66 -0.26 -10.00 -1.25
C THR A 66 -1.52 -9.74 -0.41
N LYS A 67 -2.74 -9.85 -0.96
CA LYS A 67 -4.07 -9.62 -0.33
C LYS A 67 -4.23 -8.34 0.56
N VAL A 68 -3.20 -7.50 0.72
CA VAL A 68 -3.15 -6.29 1.53
C VAL A 68 -3.19 -5.07 0.61
N ASN A 69 -4.20 -4.20 0.76
CA ASN A 69 -4.26 -2.89 0.11
C ASN A 69 -5.01 -1.88 1.00
N THR A 70 -4.29 -0.94 1.61
CA THR A 70 -4.84 0.30 2.19
C THR A 70 -4.16 1.51 1.54
N PHE A 71 -4.51 1.82 0.29
CA PHE A 71 -4.41 3.18 -0.23
C PHE A 71 -5.39 3.37 -1.39
N ILE A 72 -6.52 4.02 -1.11
CA ILE A 72 -7.39 4.61 -2.14
C ILE A 72 -7.07 6.11 -2.12
N PRO A 73 -6.34 6.64 -3.11
CA PRO A 73 -6.22 8.09 -3.22
C PRO A 73 -7.59 8.65 -3.58
N LYS A 74 -8.16 9.49 -2.70
CA LYS A 74 -9.27 10.39 -3.05
C LYS A 74 -8.69 11.46 -3.97
N PHE A 75 -9.09 11.49 -5.24
CA PHE A 75 -8.86 12.66 -6.09
C PHE A 75 -10.21 13.24 -6.49
N THR A 76 -10.45 14.48 -6.07
CA THR A 76 -11.55 15.31 -6.53
C THR A 76 -11.21 15.78 -7.94
N ALA A 77 -11.89 15.25 -8.95
CA ALA A 77 -11.83 15.83 -10.29
C ALA A 77 -12.31 17.28 -10.20
N THR A 78 -11.44 18.25 -10.49
CA THR A 78 -11.86 19.62 -10.75
C THR A 78 -12.81 19.59 -11.95
N ALA A 79 -14.06 20.00 -11.72
CA ALA A 79 -15.08 20.06 -12.76
C ALA A 79 -14.62 20.91 -13.95
N PRO A 80 -14.98 20.55 -15.20
CA PRO A 80 -14.66 21.38 -16.37
C PRO A 80 -15.35 22.74 -16.27
N PRO A 81 -14.76 23.82 -16.84
CA PRO A 81 -15.43 25.11 -16.92
C PRO A 81 -16.70 24.96 -17.77
N THR A 82 -17.83 25.36 -17.18
CA THR A 82 -19.14 25.36 -17.80
C THR A 82 -19.15 26.31 -19.00
N SER A 83 -19.15 25.74 -20.22
CA SER A 83 -19.61 26.47 -21.40
C SER A 83 -21.10 26.22 -21.58
N SER A 84 -21.87 27.28 -21.35
CA SER A 84 -23.27 27.37 -21.72
C SER A 84 -23.38 27.43 -23.25
N ASN A 85 -23.95 26.40 -23.87
CA ASN A 85 -24.81 26.56 -25.04
C ASN A 85 -25.62 25.28 -25.28
N GLY A 86 -26.95 25.44 -25.34
CA GLY A 86 -27.91 24.36 -25.51
C GLY A 86 -27.84 23.73 -26.91
N GLY A 87 -27.97 22.40 -26.92
CA GLY A 87 -28.12 21.60 -28.13
C GLY A 87 -28.53 20.19 -27.76
N THR A 88 -29.76 19.82 -28.13
CA THR A 88 -30.34 18.49 -28.02
C THR A 88 -29.52 17.45 -28.80
N GLY A 89 -29.04 16.39 -28.14
CA GLY A 89 -28.43 15.25 -28.84
C GLY A 89 -27.70 14.24 -27.95
N THR A 90 -28.24 13.02 -27.94
CA THR A 90 -27.56 11.72 -27.70
C THR A 90 -26.79 11.48 -26.40
N THR A 91 -27.36 10.58 -25.59
CA THR A 91 -26.74 9.78 -24.53
C THR A 91 -25.37 9.24 -24.96
N THR A 92 -24.29 9.82 -24.43
CA THR A 92 -22.94 9.25 -24.52
C THR A 92 -22.85 7.99 -23.65
N ALA A 93 -22.57 6.86 -24.27
CA ALA A 93 -22.34 5.58 -23.62
C ALA A 93 -21.23 5.69 -22.57
N ALA A 94 -21.50 5.20 -21.36
CA ALA A 94 -20.49 5.06 -20.32
C ALA A 94 -19.30 4.23 -20.84
N SER A 95 -18.08 4.77 -20.79
CA SER A 95 -16.86 4.01 -21.07
C SER A 95 -16.80 2.83 -20.10
N LYS A 96 -16.73 1.60 -20.62
CA LYS A 96 -16.50 0.42 -19.78
C LYS A 96 -15.05 0.47 -19.32
N ASP A 97 -14.81 0.66 -18.03
CA ASP A 97 -13.47 0.50 -17.45
C ASP A 97 -13.05 -0.97 -17.54
N ILE A 98 -12.33 -1.34 -18.60
CA ILE A 98 -11.91 -2.72 -18.83
C ILE A 98 -10.64 -2.99 -18.02
N GLU A 99 -10.72 -3.94 -17.09
CA GLU A 99 -9.58 -4.43 -16.33
C GLU A 99 -9.45 -5.94 -16.46
N VAL A 100 -8.27 -6.40 -16.88
CA VAL A 100 -7.95 -7.81 -17.11
C VAL A 100 -6.84 -8.24 -16.17
N ARG A 101 -7.19 -9.11 -15.22
CA ARG A 101 -6.21 -9.73 -14.33
C ARG A 101 -5.71 -11.06 -14.91
N LEU A 102 -4.39 -11.25 -14.87
CA LEU A 102 -3.69 -12.44 -15.35
C LEU A 102 -3.13 -13.24 -14.17
N HIS A 103 -3.09 -14.56 -14.31
CA HIS A 103 -2.36 -15.39 -13.36
C HIS A 103 -0.85 -15.17 -13.47
N GLY A 104 -0.14 -15.29 -12.35
CA GLY A 104 1.31 -15.12 -12.28
C GLY A 104 1.89 -15.65 -10.98
N TYR A 105 3.21 -15.79 -10.93
CA TYR A 105 3.95 -16.16 -9.72
C TYR A 105 4.53 -14.92 -9.04
N PRO A 106 4.37 -14.74 -7.72
CA PRO A 106 5.03 -13.65 -7.02
C PRO A 106 6.55 -13.78 -7.07
N VAL A 107 7.23 -12.65 -7.24
CA VAL A 107 8.69 -12.59 -7.22
C VAL A 107 9.18 -12.79 -5.77
N PRO A 108 10.14 -13.70 -5.53
CA PRO A 108 10.74 -13.88 -4.22
C PRO A 108 11.31 -12.57 -3.66
N PHE A 109 11.12 -12.32 -2.35
CA PHE A 109 11.50 -11.11 -1.62
C PHE A 109 10.74 -9.81 -1.98
N ASN A 110 10.03 -9.76 -3.12
CA ASN A 110 9.12 -8.69 -3.52
C ASN A 110 7.78 -9.30 -4.00
N PRO A 111 6.98 -9.92 -3.10
CA PRO A 111 5.77 -10.67 -3.46
C PRO A 111 4.68 -9.80 -4.12
N GLU A 112 4.85 -8.48 -4.03
CA GLU A 112 4.00 -7.48 -4.67
C GLU A 112 4.25 -7.29 -6.18
N LEU A 113 5.30 -7.91 -6.73
CA LEU A 113 5.54 -8.06 -8.15
C LEU A 113 5.23 -9.50 -8.56
N SER A 114 4.57 -9.67 -9.71
CA SER A 114 4.20 -10.99 -10.22
C SER A 114 4.76 -11.19 -11.63
N ILE A 115 5.34 -12.37 -11.86
CA ILE A 115 5.72 -12.85 -13.19
C ILE A 115 4.46 -13.42 -13.84
N ALA A 116 3.95 -12.73 -14.85
CA ALA A 116 2.76 -13.16 -15.58
C ALA A 116 2.97 -14.51 -16.26
N TYR A 117 1.96 -15.38 -16.19
CA TYR A 117 1.92 -16.59 -17.00
C TYR A 117 1.88 -16.26 -18.49
N LEU A 118 2.10 -17.29 -19.29
CA LEU A 118 2.11 -17.16 -20.74
C LEU A 118 0.77 -16.66 -21.27
N VAL A 119 0.82 -15.54 -22.00
CA VAL A 119 -0.37 -14.93 -22.58
C VAL A 119 -0.21 -14.67 -24.06
N ARG A 120 -1.24 -15.00 -24.84
CA ARG A 120 -1.31 -14.69 -26.27
C ARG A 120 -1.82 -13.26 -26.47
N LEU A 121 -1.18 -12.51 -27.36
CA LEU A 121 -1.57 -11.13 -27.68
C LEU A 121 -2.97 -11.05 -28.29
N SER A 122 -3.37 -12.05 -29.08
CA SER A 122 -4.75 -12.16 -29.58
C SER A 122 -5.78 -12.34 -28.47
N GLU A 123 -5.42 -13.07 -27.40
CA GLU A 123 -6.29 -13.27 -26.24
C GLU A 123 -6.44 -11.97 -25.43
N LEU A 124 -5.35 -11.18 -25.29
CA LEU A 124 -5.44 -9.85 -24.70
C LEU A 124 -6.39 -8.95 -25.48
N TYR A 125 -6.29 -8.93 -26.82
CA TYR A 125 -7.20 -8.15 -27.66
C TYR A 125 -8.65 -8.62 -27.50
N ARG A 126 -8.88 -9.93 -27.50
CA ARG A 126 -10.22 -10.54 -27.34
C ARG A 126 -10.86 -10.18 -26.00
N ARG A 127 -10.11 -10.27 -24.89
CA ARG A 127 -10.59 -9.94 -23.53
C ARG A 127 -10.74 -8.44 -23.28
N THR A 128 -10.16 -7.60 -24.14
CA THR A 128 -10.25 -6.15 -24.03
C THR A 128 -11.20 -5.58 -25.08
N PHE A 129 -10.69 -5.10 -26.20
CA PHE A 129 -11.48 -4.38 -27.21
C PHE A 129 -12.10 -5.28 -28.29
N GLY A 130 -11.87 -6.60 -28.24
CA GLY A 130 -12.25 -7.55 -29.30
C GLY A 130 -11.45 -7.40 -30.60
N CYS A 131 -10.54 -6.43 -30.67
CA CYS A 131 -9.75 -6.06 -31.84
C CYS A 131 -8.40 -5.47 -31.39
N PRO A 132 -7.41 -5.32 -32.28
CA PRO A 132 -6.17 -4.62 -31.95
C PRO A 132 -6.45 -3.18 -31.47
N PRO A 133 -5.79 -2.71 -30.40
CA PRO A 133 -5.91 -1.33 -29.94
C PRO A 133 -5.18 -0.36 -30.88
N ASP A 134 -5.45 0.93 -30.75
CA ASP A 134 -4.74 2.00 -31.49
C ASP A 134 -3.30 2.15 -30.98
N LEU A 135 -3.09 1.89 -29.68
CA LEU A 135 -1.80 2.02 -29.01
C LEU A 135 -1.66 0.98 -27.88
N ILE A 136 -0.43 0.49 -27.68
CA ILE A 136 -0.06 -0.26 -26.48
C ILE A 136 0.89 0.59 -25.62
N TYR A 137 0.55 0.76 -24.35
CA TYR A 137 1.39 1.41 -23.35
C TYR A 137 1.93 0.38 -22.36
N LEU A 138 3.24 0.22 -22.30
CA LEU A 138 3.92 -0.74 -21.41
C LEU A 138 4.54 0.01 -20.24
N ALA A 139 3.95 -0.09 -19.05
CA ALA A 139 4.49 0.48 -17.82
C ALA A 139 5.48 -0.51 -17.18
N SER A 140 6.76 -0.15 -17.19
CA SER A 140 7.90 -0.92 -16.70
C SER A 140 7.92 -2.38 -17.18
N PRO A 141 7.98 -2.63 -18.50
CA PRO A 141 7.84 -3.97 -19.06
C PRO A 141 8.89 -4.95 -18.51
N ALA A 142 8.45 -6.11 -18.02
CA ALA A 142 9.32 -7.15 -17.49
C ALA A 142 8.96 -8.54 -18.02
N SER A 143 7.76 -9.02 -17.68
CA SER A 143 7.29 -10.37 -17.99
C SER A 143 6.15 -10.31 -18.99
N LEU A 144 5.03 -9.69 -18.64
CA LEU A 144 3.91 -9.40 -19.52
C LEU A 144 4.35 -8.47 -20.66
N GLY A 145 5.05 -7.39 -20.32
CA GLY A 145 5.51 -6.42 -21.32
C GLY A 145 6.45 -7.05 -22.35
N PHE A 146 7.41 -7.87 -21.93
CA PHE A 146 8.31 -8.56 -22.85
C PHE A 146 7.58 -9.58 -23.71
N GLN A 147 6.61 -10.31 -23.17
CA GLN A 147 5.77 -11.23 -23.94
C GLN A 147 4.98 -10.51 -25.04
N VAL A 148 4.41 -9.33 -24.75
CA VAL A 148 3.70 -8.51 -25.74
C VAL A 148 4.66 -8.07 -26.85
N MET A 149 5.83 -7.57 -26.49
CA MET A 149 6.83 -7.10 -27.46
C MET A 149 7.34 -8.25 -28.34
N LEU A 150 7.68 -9.40 -27.77
CA LEU A 150 8.12 -10.58 -28.52
C LEU A 150 7.10 -11.01 -29.57
N GLN A 151 5.80 -11.00 -29.24
CA GLN A 151 4.73 -11.34 -30.17
C GLN A 151 4.54 -10.29 -31.27
N LEU A 152 4.64 -9.00 -30.94
CA LEU A 152 4.58 -7.93 -31.94
C LEU A 152 5.71 -8.04 -32.97
N ARG A 153 6.91 -8.45 -32.55
CA ARG A 153 8.06 -8.67 -33.45
C ARG A 153 7.82 -9.78 -34.48
N GLN A 154 6.87 -10.68 -34.23
CA GLN A 154 6.53 -11.79 -35.11
C GLN A 154 5.44 -11.43 -36.11
N ARG A 155 4.79 -10.26 -35.98
CA ARG A 155 3.71 -9.81 -36.87
C ARG A 155 4.25 -9.04 -38.07
N HIS A 156 3.51 -9.08 -39.17
CA HIS A 156 3.77 -8.24 -40.34
C HIS A 156 3.71 -6.75 -39.95
N ARG A 157 4.54 -5.93 -40.59
CA ARG A 157 4.67 -4.49 -40.27
C ARG A 157 3.34 -3.74 -40.31
N ARG A 158 2.38 -4.18 -41.13
CA ARG A 158 1.02 -3.60 -41.22
C ARG A 158 0.13 -3.91 -40.00
N ASP A 159 0.33 -5.06 -39.38
CA ASP A 159 -0.49 -5.53 -38.24
C ASP A 159 0.11 -5.18 -36.88
N GLN A 160 1.28 -4.54 -36.87
CA GLN A 160 1.94 -4.10 -35.66
C GLN A 160 1.25 -2.85 -35.11
N VAL A 161 0.86 -2.92 -33.83
CA VAL A 161 0.37 -1.78 -33.06
C VAL A 161 1.56 -0.98 -32.53
N PRO A 162 1.54 0.36 -32.57
CA PRO A 162 2.61 1.18 -32.00
C PRO A 162 2.65 1.05 -30.47
N VAL A 163 3.87 1.16 -29.92
CA VAL A 163 4.15 0.91 -28.51
C VAL A 163 4.87 2.11 -27.90
N ILE A 164 4.39 2.55 -26.75
CA ILE A 164 5.13 3.42 -25.83
C ILE A 164 5.54 2.59 -24.61
N CYS A 165 6.81 2.64 -24.26
CA CYS A 165 7.34 2.07 -23.03
C CYS A 165 7.56 3.17 -22.00
N ASN A 166 7.30 2.90 -20.72
CA ASN A 166 7.70 3.75 -19.61
C ASN A 166 8.62 2.98 -18.67
N PHE A 167 9.92 3.31 -18.66
CA PHE A 167 10.89 2.65 -17.80
C PHE A 167 10.81 3.24 -16.39
N GLN A 168 10.32 2.48 -15.41
CA GLN A 168 10.14 3.00 -14.04
C GLN A 168 10.99 2.24 -13.01
N THR A 169 11.25 0.96 -13.26
CA THR A 169 12.02 0.07 -12.38
C THR A 169 13.23 -0.50 -13.11
N ASP A 170 14.41 -0.40 -12.50
CA ASP A 170 15.62 -1.05 -13.00
C ASP A 170 15.66 -2.53 -12.60
N LEU A 171 14.87 -3.34 -13.30
CA LEU A 171 14.75 -4.78 -13.06
C LEU A 171 16.07 -5.55 -13.31
N ALA A 172 16.92 -5.06 -14.22
CA ALA A 172 18.23 -5.66 -14.47
C ALA A 172 19.15 -5.43 -13.26
N GLY A 173 19.15 -4.22 -12.70
CA GLY A 173 19.86 -3.89 -11.47
C GLY A 173 19.48 -4.79 -10.29
N TYR A 174 18.20 -5.19 -10.18
CA TYR A 174 17.75 -6.16 -9.16
C TYR A 174 18.45 -7.53 -9.27
N CYS A 175 18.90 -7.95 -10.45
CA CYS A 175 19.61 -9.22 -10.62
C CYS A 175 20.89 -9.28 -9.77
N LYS A 176 21.60 -8.15 -9.59
CA LYS A 176 22.81 -8.10 -8.75
C LYS A 176 22.51 -8.19 -7.26
N THR A 177 21.29 -7.83 -6.86
CA THR A 177 20.81 -8.00 -5.49
C THR A 177 20.32 -9.43 -5.25
N LEU A 178 19.68 -10.05 -6.25
CA LEU A 178 19.08 -11.38 -6.14
C LEU A 178 20.09 -12.52 -6.28
N PHE A 179 21.14 -12.36 -7.08
CA PHE A 179 22.14 -13.41 -7.31
C PHE A 179 23.52 -13.01 -6.83
N PRO A 180 24.29 -13.96 -6.26
CA PRO A 180 25.65 -13.70 -5.81
C PRO A 180 26.57 -13.47 -7.02
N TRP A 181 27.66 -12.78 -6.79
CA TRP A 181 28.73 -12.68 -7.79
C TRP A 181 29.31 -14.08 -8.08
N PRO A 182 29.57 -14.46 -9.35
CA PRO A 182 29.43 -13.67 -10.58
C PRO A 182 28.06 -13.81 -11.29
N MET A 183 27.15 -14.66 -10.78
CA MET A 183 25.83 -14.88 -11.41
C MET A 183 25.01 -13.60 -11.53
N GLY A 184 25.07 -12.69 -10.55
CA GLY A 184 24.38 -11.40 -10.59
C GLY A 184 24.79 -10.54 -11.79
N ASP A 185 26.08 -10.48 -12.12
CA ASP A 185 26.58 -9.71 -13.26
C ASP A 185 26.15 -10.31 -14.59
N VAL A 186 26.19 -11.64 -14.70
CA VAL A 186 25.73 -12.36 -15.90
C VAL A 186 24.23 -12.17 -16.10
N ALA A 187 23.45 -12.24 -15.02
CA ALA A 187 22.00 -12.06 -15.04
C ALA A 187 21.62 -10.62 -15.44
N ASP A 188 22.26 -9.61 -14.84
CA ASP A 188 22.09 -8.19 -15.19
C ASP A 188 22.38 -7.97 -16.69
N TYR A 189 23.54 -8.43 -17.16
CA TYR A 189 23.91 -8.31 -18.57
C TYR A 189 22.92 -9.00 -19.51
N THR A 190 22.49 -10.22 -19.17
CA THR A 190 21.55 -11.00 -20.00
C THR A 190 20.19 -10.31 -20.06
N PHE A 191 19.67 -9.83 -18.92
CA PHE A 191 18.40 -9.13 -18.86
C PHE A 191 18.47 -7.83 -19.66
N ALA A 192 19.53 -7.04 -19.49
CA ALA A 192 19.74 -5.80 -20.21
C ALA A 192 19.86 -6.03 -21.73
N ALA A 193 20.50 -7.12 -22.17
CA ALA A 193 20.59 -7.50 -23.57
C ALA A 193 19.21 -7.85 -24.17
N VAL A 194 18.39 -8.62 -23.45
CA VAL A 194 17.01 -8.96 -23.86
C VAL A 194 16.16 -7.70 -23.94
N GLN A 195 16.20 -6.87 -22.89
CA GLN A 195 15.46 -5.60 -22.84
C GLN A 195 15.85 -4.70 -24.01
N SER A 196 17.15 -4.54 -24.29
CA SER A 196 17.64 -3.77 -25.42
C SER A 196 17.13 -4.30 -26.76
N PHE A 197 17.23 -5.61 -26.98
CA PHE A 197 16.74 -6.25 -28.20
C PHE A 197 15.25 -5.95 -28.45
N LEU A 198 14.43 -6.00 -27.39
CA LEU A 198 13.00 -5.70 -27.46
C LEU A 198 12.76 -4.22 -27.73
N PHE A 199 13.43 -3.33 -26.98
CA PHE A 199 13.23 -1.88 -27.04
C PHE A 199 13.65 -1.27 -28.39
N ARG A 200 14.58 -1.92 -29.10
CA ARG A 200 15.01 -1.51 -30.46
C ARG A 200 13.99 -1.81 -31.55
N HIS A 201 12.88 -2.50 -31.26
CA HIS A 201 11.88 -2.83 -32.29
C HIS A 201 11.25 -1.58 -32.92
N ALA A 202 10.85 -1.66 -34.20
CA ALA A 202 10.23 -0.55 -34.92
C ALA A 202 8.83 -0.17 -34.40
N SER A 203 8.12 -1.11 -33.76
CA SER A 203 6.83 -0.79 -33.12
C SER A 203 7.00 0.08 -31.89
N VAL A 204 8.16 0.07 -31.22
CA VAL A 204 8.45 0.94 -30.08
C VAL A 204 8.81 2.32 -30.61
N ARG A 205 7.91 3.27 -30.38
CA ARG A 205 8.04 4.66 -30.84
C ARG A 205 8.64 5.56 -29.79
N THR A 206 8.36 5.29 -28.52
CA THR A 206 8.87 6.11 -27.42
C THR A 206 9.16 5.25 -26.21
N ILE A 207 10.24 5.60 -25.52
CA ILE A 207 10.68 5.02 -24.26
C ILE A 207 10.86 6.18 -23.30
N PHE A 208 9.88 6.35 -22.42
CA PHE A 208 10.00 7.29 -21.32
C PHE A 208 11.02 6.80 -20.31
N TYR A 209 11.88 7.71 -19.84
CA TYR A 209 12.86 7.44 -18.80
C TYR A 209 12.81 8.52 -17.71
N PRO A 210 13.05 8.15 -16.43
CA PRO A 210 12.83 9.05 -15.30
C PRO A 210 14.04 9.93 -14.99
N SER A 211 15.24 9.52 -15.41
CA SER A 211 16.49 10.23 -15.12
C SER A 211 17.59 9.99 -16.15
N THR A 212 18.56 10.89 -16.22
CA THR A 212 19.76 10.82 -17.03
C THR A 212 20.59 9.57 -16.70
N TYR A 213 20.55 9.10 -15.45
CA TYR A 213 21.12 7.82 -15.05
C TYR A 213 20.52 6.67 -15.86
N VAL A 214 19.18 6.57 -15.93
CA VAL A 214 18.49 5.56 -16.72
C VAL A 214 18.75 5.73 -18.22
N ARG A 215 18.78 6.97 -18.72
CA ARG A 215 19.12 7.25 -20.12
C ARG A 215 20.50 6.67 -20.47
N ARG A 216 21.53 6.97 -19.67
CA ARG A 216 22.90 6.47 -19.88
C ARG A 216 22.94 4.94 -19.82
N TYR A 217 22.17 4.32 -18.90
CA TYR A 217 22.03 2.88 -18.83
C TYR A 217 21.45 2.31 -20.13
N LEU A 218 20.35 2.86 -20.65
CA LEU A 218 19.72 2.40 -21.89
C LEU A 218 20.63 2.61 -23.12
N GLU A 219 21.32 3.75 -23.20
CA GLU A 219 22.28 4.07 -24.27
C GLU A 219 23.48 3.12 -24.26
N ARG A 220 24.03 2.80 -23.07
CA ARG A 220 25.11 1.80 -22.92
C ARG A 220 24.70 0.43 -23.45
N HIS A 221 23.43 0.08 -23.31
CA HIS A 221 22.85 -1.14 -23.85
C HIS A 221 22.35 -0.99 -25.29
N ARG A 222 22.73 0.07 -26.01
CA ARG A 222 22.42 0.31 -27.44
C ARG A 222 20.93 0.51 -27.75
N VAL A 223 20.12 0.93 -26.79
CA VAL A 223 18.78 1.45 -27.10
C VAL A 223 18.93 2.79 -27.80
N GLN A 224 18.11 3.06 -28.82
CA GLN A 224 18.29 4.21 -29.71
C GLN A 224 17.81 5.49 -29.01
N GLY A 225 18.69 6.50 -28.91
CA GLY A 225 18.42 7.73 -28.15
C GLY A 225 17.30 8.60 -28.72
N ASP A 226 17.03 8.48 -30.03
CA ASP A 226 15.92 9.14 -30.74
C ASP A 226 14.53 8.65 -30.29
N LYS A 227 14.46 7.48 -29.67
CA LYS A 227 13.23 6.94 -29.07
C LYS A 227 13.07 7.33 -27.60
N MET A 228 14.10 7.90 -26.98
CA MET A 228 14.10 8.15 -25.54
C MET A 228 13.60 9.55 -25.23
N GLU A 229 12.64 9.64 -24.31
CA GLU A 229 12.12 10.93 -23.85
C GLU A 229 12.10 10.98 -22.32
N SER A 230 12.54 12.10 -21.74
CA SER A 230 12.50 12.26 -20.29
C SER A 230 11.06 12.41 -19.81
N LEU A 231 10.68 11.64 -18.80
CA LEU A 231 9.39 11.76 -18.11
C LEU A 231 9.65 11.80 -16.61
N THR A 232 9.52 12.99 -16.03
CA THR A 232 9.55 13.18 -14.58
C THR A 232 8.24 12.69 -13.95
N ARG A 233 8.07 12.86 -12.64
CA ARG A 233 6.83 12.49 -11.93
C ARG A 233 6.14 13.70 -11.34
N GLY A 234 4.84 13.54 -11.07
CA GLY A 234 4.08 14.50 -10.30
C GLY A 234 4.25 14.26 -8.80
N VAL A 235 3.92 15.29 -8.01
CA VAL A 235 3.74 15.21 -6.56
C VAL A 235 2.36 15.75 -6.19
N ASP A 236 1.75 15.14 -5.18
CA ASP A 236 0.52 15.64 -4.58
C ASP A 236 0.88 16.77 -3.59
N ALA A 237 0.89 18.01 -4.11
CA ALA A 237 1.28 19.19 -3.34
C ALA A 237 0.21 19.65 -2.35
N ASP A 238 -1.00 19.09 -2.40
CA ASP A 238 -2.06 19.34 -1.41
C ASP A 238 -1.87 18.42 -0.20
N MET A 239 -1.53 17.15 -0.43
CA MET A 239 -1.14 16.20 0.62
C MET A 239 0.19 16.58 1.25
N PHE A 240 1.24 16.75 0.43
CA PHE A 240 2.58 17.14 0.88
C PHE A 240 2.73 18.65 0.79
N HIS A 241 2.47 19.32 1.91
CA HIS A 241 2.47 20.77 1.97
C HIS A 241 3.14 21.24 3.27
N PRO A 242 3.84 22.39 3.30
CA PRO A 242 4.47 22.88 4.53
C PRO A 242 3.47 23.19 5.64
N GLY A 243 2.19 23.37 5.28
CA GLY A 243 1.09 23.54 6.23
C GLY A 243 0.73 22.28 7.03
N LYS A 244 1.26 21.11 6.66
CA LYS A 244 1.11 19.86 7.44
C LYS A 244 2.11 19.76 8.59
N ARG A 245 2.94 20.78 8.80
CA ARG A 245 3.92 20.83 9.90
C ARG A 245 3.22 20.75 11.24
N SER A 246 3.74 19.91 12.13
CA SER A 246 3.22 19.68 13.47
C SER A 246 4.26 20.04 14.52
N GLU A 247 3.99 21.10 15.27
CA GLU A 247 4.87 21.50 16.36
C GLU A 247 4.85 20.47 17.50
N VAL A 248 3.73 19.76 17.72
CA VAL A 248 3.65 18.65 18.69
C VAL A 248 4.60 17.52 18.31
N LEU A 249 4.64 17.12 17.02
CA LEU A 249 5.60 16.14 16.55
C LEU A 249 7.03 16.63 16.75
N ARG A 250 7.32 17.90 16.43
CA ARG A 250 8.66 18.47 16.61
C ARG A 250 9.10 18.50 18.06
N GLU A 251 8.25 18.93 18.98
CA GLU A 251 8.53 18.94 20.41
C GLU A 251 8.78 17.52 20.94
N SER A 252 8.04 16.52 20.45
CA SER A 252 8.26 15.12 20.83
C SER A 252 9.58 14.54 20.31
N LEU A 253 10.02 14.96 19.12
CA LEU A 253 11.24 14.47 18.50
C LEU A 253 12.48 15.22 19.02
N ALA A 254 12.42 16.56 19.03
CA ALA A 254 13.50 17.49 19.31
C ALA A 254 13.09 18.52 20.40
N PRO A 255 12.93 18.08 21.65
CA PRO A 255 12.44 18.91 22.75
C PRO A 255 13.40 20.07 23.12
N ASN A 256 14.67 19.98 22.74
CA ASN A 256 15.68 21.01 23.01
C ASN A 256 15.91 21.94 21.81
N GLY A 257 15.10 21.81 20.76
CA GLY A 257 15.27 22.55 19.51
C GLY A 257 16.36 21.98 18.60
N GLU A 258 16.70 20.70 18.76
CA GLU A 258 17.62 19.97 17.89
C GLU A 258 17.20 20.04 16.42
N ILE A 259 18.16 19.99 15.49
CA ILE A 259 17.83 19.92 14.05
C ILE A 259 17.20 18.56 13.74
N ILE A 260 16.04 18.53 13.08
CA ILE A 260 15.39 17.29 12.69
C ILE A 260 15.82 16.92 11.27
N LEU A 261 16.64 15.89 11.16
CA LEU A 261 17.02 15.25 9.91
C LEU A 261 16.04 14.11 9.64
N ILE A 262 15.49 14.02 8.44
CA ILE A 262 14.54 12.95 8.08
C ILE A 262 15.07 12.09 6.94
N CYS A 263 14.89 10.77 7.04
CA CYS A 263 15.07 9.82 5.95
C CYS A 263 13.78 9.03 5.76
N VAL A 264 13.27 8.97 4.53
CA VAL A 264 12.05 8.24 4.17
C VAL A 264 12.38 7.21 3.11
N ALA A 265 12.34 5.93 3.47
CA ALA A 265 12.59 4.83 2.54
C ALA A 265 12.14 3.48 3.13
N ARG A 266 11.83 2.49 2.27
CA ARG A 266 11.74 1.09 2.72
C ARG A 266 13.07 0.69 3.38
N LEU A 267 13.03 -0.03 4.49
CA LEU A 267 14.24 -0.50 5.19
C LEU A 267 14.87 -1.66 4.43
N ALA A 268 15.66 -1.37 3.40
CA ALA A 268 16.26 -2.38 2.54
C ALA A 268 17.70 -2.01 2.18
N ALA A 269 18.53 -3.02 1.90
CA ALA A 269 19.97 -2.84 1.68
C ALA A 269 20.29 -1.85 0.53
N GLU A 270 19.47 -1.82 -0.52
CA GLU A 270 19.66 -0.90 -1.66
C GLU A 270 19.47 0.59 -1.30
N LYS A 271 18.94 0.89 -0.12
CA LYS A 271 18.71 2.26 0.36
C LYS A 271 19.90 2.85 1.13
N SER A 272 20.99 2.09 1.27
CA SER A 272 22.27 2.54 1.82
C SER A 272 22.16 3.08 3.26
N PHE A 273 21.46 2.34 4.13
CA PHE A 273 21.37 2.65 5.56
C PHE A 273 22.71 2.53 6.29
N ASP A 274 23.65 1.74 5.76
CA ASP A 274 25.05 1.69 6.16
C ASP A 274 25.73 3.05 6.02
N PHE A 275 25.58 3.70 4.86
CA PHE A 275 26.08 5.06 4.65
C PHE A 275 25.40 6.07 5.57
N LEU A 276 24.08 5.98 5.74
CA LEU A 276 23.35 6.87 6.65
C LEU A 276 23.78 6.70 8.11
N ALA A 277 24.10 5.49 8.55
CA ALA A 277 24.64 5.23 9.89
C ALA A 277 26.01 5.90 10.07
N LEU A 278 26.90 5.81 9.07
CA LEU A 278 28.18 6.50 9.09
C LEU A 278 28.01 8.03 9.12
N VAL A 279 27.06 8.58 8.35
CA VAL A 279 26.71 10.01 8.40
C VAL A 279 26.27 10.40 9.81
N ALA A 280 25.36 9.65 10.43
CA ALA A 280 24.85 9.97 11.76
C ALA A 280 25.93 9.87 12.85
N GLN A 281 26.85 8.90 12.74
CA GLN A 281 27.99 8.75 13.64
C GLN A 281 28.97 9.93 13.51
N GLU A 282 29.27 10.35 12.29
CA GLU A 282 30.16 11.50 12.05
C GLU A 282 29.54 12.82 12.50
N LEU A 283 28.23 13.01 12.32
CA LEU A 283 27.50 14.17 12.85
C LEU A 283 27.57 14.22 14.38
N ASP A 284 27.43 13.07 15.05
CA ASP A 284 27.56 12.95 16.50
C ASP A 284 29.00 13.24 16.96
N ALA A 285 30.00 12.71 16.26
CA ALA A 285 31.42 12.94 16.54
C ALA A 285 31.81 14.43 16.41
N ARG A 286 31.18 15.15 15.48
CA ARG A 286 31.34 16.61 15.30
C ARG A 286 30.53 17.45 16.30
N GLY A 287 29.78 16.81 17.19
CA GLY A 287 28.99 17.48 18.22
C GLY A 287 27.75 18.22 17.69
N LEU A 288 27.23 17.85 16.51
CA LEU A 288 25.97 18.42 16.03
C LEU A 288 24.82 17.95 16.93
N ASP A 289 23.95 18.89 17.30
CA ASP A 289 22.74 18.60 18.07
C ASP A 289 21.57 18.31 17.13
N PHE A 290 21.25 17.03 16.94
CA PHE A 290 20.31 16.57 15.93
C PHE A 290 19.45 15.38 16.39
N LYS A 291 18.33 15.21 15.68
CA LYS A 291 17.50 14.01 15.71
C LYS A 291 17.37 13.47 14.28
N LEU A 292 17.75 12.22 14.07
CA LEU A 292 17.55 11.52 12.82
C LEU A 292 16.26 10.69 12.91
N TYR A 293 15.25 11.17 12.20
CA TYR A 293 13.94 10.55 12.10
C TYR A 293 13.85 9.66 10.86
N ILE A 294 13.81 8.35 11.06
CA ILE A 294 13.78 7.36 9.97
C ILE A 294 12.35 6.84 9.84
N VAL A 295 11.72 7.11 8.70
CA VAL A 295 10.35 6.69 8.38
C VAL A 295 10.37 5.62 7.30
N GLY A 296 9.82 4.45 7.63
CA GLY A 296 9.80 3.27 6.78
C GLY A 296 9.93 1.98 7.57
N GLY A 297 9.69 0.86 6.89
CA GLY A 297 9.80 -0.49 7.46
C GLY A 297 10.18 -1.52 6.40
N ASN A 298 10.36 -2.77 6.82
CA ASN A 298 10.46 -3.93 5.94
C ASN A 298 9.52 -5.04 6.42
N ARG A 299 9.00 -5.86 5.49
CA ARG A 299 8.20 -7.04 5.83
C ARG A 299 9.04 -8.17 6.43
N GLN A 300 10.35 -8.18 6.19
CA GLN A 300 11.30 -9.12 6.77
C GLN A 300 11.88 -8.53 8.05
N VAL A 301 11.48 -9.07 9.20
CA VAL A 301 11.87 -8.59 10.54
C VAL A 301 13.39 -8.63 10.73
N GLU A 302 14.06 -9.64 10.17
CA GLU A 302 15.51 -9.79 10.27
C GLU A 302 16.25 -8.66 9.54
N VAL A 303 15.77 -8.27 8.36
CA VAL A 303 16.35 -7.16 7.58
C VAL A 303 16.17 -5.83 8.32
N GLU A 304 15.01 -5.64 8.94
CA GLU A 304 14.74 -4.46 9.76
C GLU A 304 15.62 -4.43 11.02
N ALA A 305 15.81 -5.58 11.69
CA ALA A 305 16.69 -5.71 12.84
C ALA A 305 18.16 -5.42 12.48
N GLU A 306 18.66 -6.00 11.38
CA GLU A 306 20.02 -5.74 10.87
C GLU A 306 20.25 -4.25 10.60
N ILE A 307 19.29 -3.56 9.98
CA ILE A 307 19.40 -2.12 9.71
C ILE A 307 19.36 -1.31 11.00
N LYS A 308 18.46 -1.64 11.95
CA LYS A 308 18.37 -0.95 13.24
C LYS A 308 19.65 -1.10 14.06
N ASP A 309 20.32 -2.25 13.98
CA ASP A 309 21.56 -2.53 14.70
C ASP A 309 22.70 -1.57 14.31
N LEU A 310 22.75 -1.14 13.04
CA LEU A 310 23.72 -0.14 12.55
C LEU A 310 23.65 1.21 13.31
N PHE A 311 22.49 1.51 13.91
CA PHE A 311 22.24 2.76 14.65
C PHE A 311 22.14 2.53 16.16
N SER A 312 22.38 1.32 16.67
CA SER A 312 22.09 0.92 18.06
C SER A 312 22.65 1.88 19.11
N ASP A 313 23.89 2.35 18.96
CA ASP A 313 24.51 3.32 19.85
C ASP A 313 23.84 4.70 19.81
N LEU A 314 23.47 5.17 18.62
CA LEU A 314 22.81 6.47 18.46
C LEU A 314 21.35 6.44 18.90
N VAL A 315 20.68 5.29 18.75
CA VAL A 315 19.35 5.04 19.33
C VAL A 315 19.43 5.08 20.86
N ARG A 316 20.44 4.45 21.47
CA ARG A 316 20.66 4.49 22.92
C ARG A 316 20.93 5.91 23.44
N LYS A 317 21.60 6.75 22.64
CA LYS A 317 21.80 8.18 22.91
C LYS A 317 20.55 9.04 22.64
N GLY A 318 19.46 8.46 22.15
CA GLY A 318 18.24 9.18 21.78
C GLY A 318 18.38 10.09 20.56
N LYS A 319 19.38 9.87 19.70
CA LYS A 319 19.62 10.67 18.48
C LYS A 319 18.94 10.11 17.25
N VAL A 320 18.62 8.82 17.21
CA VAL A 320 17.98 8.16 16.07
C VAL A 320 16.64 7.58 16.50
N ILE A 321 15.60 7.84 15.72
CA ILE A 321 14.22 7.45 16.01
C ILE A 321 13.67 6.74 14.77
N PHE A 322 13.29 5.46 14.92
CA PHE A 322 12.61 4.69 13.88
C PHE A 322 11.09 4.87 14.07
N ALA A 323 10.44 5.48 13.08
CA ALA A 323 9.02 5.81 13.11
C ALA A 323 8.10 4.67 12.64
N GLY A 324 8.69 3.60 12.08
CA GLY A 324 7.97 2.58 11.34
C GLY A 324 7.40 3.09 10.02
N PHE A 325 6.55 2.28 9.40
CA PHE A 325 5.91 2.60 8.12
C PHE A 325 4.79 3.63 8.30
N LYS A 326 4.81 4.71 7.50
CA LYS A 326 3.78 5.76 7.50
C LYS A 326 3.26 6.02 6.09
N VAL A 327 1.98 6.40 6.00
CA VAL A 327 1.30 6.77 4.75
C VAL A 327 0.39 7.99 4.97
N GLY A 328 -0.08 8.59 3.87
CA GLY A 328 -1.06 9.68 3.91
C GLY A 328 -0.59 10.88 4.75
N GLU A 329 -1.50 11.44 5.55
CA GLU A 329 -1.24 12.65 6.34
C GLU A 329 -0.11 12.44 7.36
N ALA A 330 0.00 11.28 7.99
CA ALA A 330 1.07 11.00 8.95
C ALA A 330 2.47 11.05 8.29
N LEU A 331 2.56 10.65 7.02
CA LEU A 331 3.80 10.76 6.25
C LEU A 331 4.07 12.22 5.86
N ALA A 332 3.05 12.94 5.41
CA ALA A 332 3.17 14.37 5.07
C ALA A 332 3.57 15.22 6.28
N GLU A 333 2.97 14.96 7.44
CA GLU A 333 3.32 15.58 8.73
C GLU A 333 4.78 15.31 9.10
N SER A 334 5.25 14.07 8.88
CA SER A 334 6.65 13.69 9.14
C SER A 334 7.63 14.51 8.29
N TYR A 335 7.36 14.65 6.99
CA TYR A 335 8.18 15.53 6.14
C TYR A 335 8.10 16.98 6.59
N ALA A 336 6.90 17.58 6.68
CA ALA A 336 6.73 19.01 6.97
C ALA A 336 7.27 19.44 8.36
N SER A 337 7.38 18.48 9.28
CA SER A 337 7.95 18.70 10.62
C SER A 337 9.47 18.57 10.68
N ALA A 338 10.14 18.10 9.64
CA ALA A 338 11.60 18.01 9.58
C ALA A 338 12.26 19.31 9.06
N ASP A 339 13.58 19.39 9.19
CA ASP A 339 14.38 20.54 8.77
C ASP A 339 15.25 20.25 7.53
N VAL A 340 15.76 19.02 7.38
CA VAL A 340 16.55 18.58 6.22
C VAL A 340 16.22 17.12 5.90
N PHE A 341 15.98 16.82 4.62
CA PHE A 341 15.80 15.45 4.15
C PHE A 341 17.11 14.87 3.64
N LEU A 342 17.44 13.66 4.09
CA LEU A 342 18.66 12.94 3.70
C LEU A 342 18.30 11.81 2.74
N HIS A 343 18.85 11.87 1.53
CA HIS A 343 18.69 10.81 0.53
C HIS A 343 20.02 10.10 0.24
N CYS A 344 20.22 8.93 0.86
CA CYS A 344 21.50 8.21 0.82
C CYS A 344 21.57 7.08 -0.23
N SER A 345 20.47 6.75 -0.91
CA SER A 345 20.47 5.67 -1.93
C SER A 345 21.19 6.11 -3.21
N VAL A 346 21.88 5.15 -3.86
CA VAL A 346 22.63 5.35 -5.13
C VAL A 346 22.04 4.63 -6.34
N SER A 347 20.98 3.83 -6.12
CA SER A 347 20.33 3.03 -7.15
C SER A 347 18.91 3.49 -7.45
N GLU A 348 18.53 4.68 -6.98
CA GLU A 348 17.19 5.23 -7.13
C GLU A 348 16.92 5.65 -8.59
N THR A 349 15.86 5.12 -9.22
CA THR A 349 15.56 5.44 -10.63
C THR A 349 15.01 6.85 -10.81
N PHE A 350 14.17 7.30 -9.87
CA PHE A 350 13.59 8.66 -9.84
C PHE A 350 13.73 9.34 -8.47
N GLY A 351 13.26 8.70 -7.39
CA GLY A 351 13.29 9.29 -6.05
C GLY A 351 12.08 10.19 -5.76
N LEU A 352 10.87 9.63 -5.82
CA LEU A 352 9.63 10.38 -5.54
C LEU A 352 9.64 11.09 -4.18
N VAL A 353 10.30 10.47 -3.20
CA VAL A 353 10.51 11.01 -1.84
C VAL A 353 11.21 12.38 -1.84
N VAL A 354 12.05 12.68 -2.83
CA VAL A 354 12.70 14.00 -3.00
C VAL A 354 11.66 15.05 -3.37
N LEU A 355 10.72 14.74 -4.27
CA LEU A 355 9.62 15.65 -4.61
C LEU A 355 8.64 15.82 -3.45
N GLU A 356 8.32 14.75 -2.71
CA GLU A 356 7.47 14.81 -1.50
C GLU A 356 8.12 15.72 -0.43
N SER A 357 9.44 15.62 -0.25
CA SER A 357 10.22 16.54 0.61
C SER A 357 10.16 17.98 0.11
N PHE A 358 10.36 18.21 -1.19
CA PHE A 358 10.29 19.55 -1.79
C PHE A 358 8.90 20.18 -1.64
N ALA A 359 7.84 19.40 -1.87
CA ALA A 359 6.46 19.85 -1.70
C ALA A 359 6.14 20.19 -0.24
N SER A 360 6.74 19.46 0.71
CA SER A 360 6.68 19.76 2.14
C SER A 360 7.56 20.95 2.58
N GLY A 361 8.34 21.53 1.66
CA GLY A 361 9.23 22.65 1.92
C GLY A 361 10.51 22.28 2.67
N VAL A 362 10.94 21.02 2.58
CA VAL A 362 12.15 20.53 3.23
C VAL A 362 13.27 20.37 2.21
N PRO A 363 14.40 21.09 2.36
CA PRO A 363 15.55 20.98 1.48
C PRO A 363 16.24 19.62 1.63
N VAL A 364 16.94 19.21 0.57
CA VAL A 364 17.49 17.85 0.44
C VAL A 364 19.01 17.87 0.42
N VAL A 365 19.65 16.93 1.13
CA VAL A 365 21.04 16.52 0.86
C VAL A 365 21.00 15.12 0.29
N ALA A 366 21.49 14.96 -0.95
CA ALA A 366 21.47 13.71 -1.66
C ALA A 366 22.84 13.36 -2.24
N ARG A 367 23.12 12.06 -2.33
CA ARG A 367 24.24 11.56 -3.13
C ARG A 367 23.93 11.80 -4.60
N ASN A 368 24.92 12.24 -5.38
CA ASN A 368 24.81 12.56 -6.80
C ASN A 368 24.80 11.30 -7.67
N MET A 369 23.77 10.49 -7.48
CA MET A 369 23.48 9.27 -8.23
C MET A 369 21.98 9.10 -8.42
N GLY A 370 21.60 8.41 -9.50
CA GLY A 370 20.21 8.05 -9.76
C GLY A 370 19.34 9.26 -10.08
N GLY A 371 18.05 9.16 -9.75
CA GLY A 371 17.05 10.20 -9.98
C GLY A 371 17.19 11.50 -9.17
N PRO A 372 17.70 11.47 -7.91
CA PRO A 372 17.97 12.70 -7.16
C PRO A 372 18.91 13.68 -7.89
N SER A 373 19.88 13.18 -8.67
CA SER A 373 20.79 14.02 -9.47
C SER A 373 20.11 14.94 -10.45
N ASP A 374 18.95 14.53 -10.98
CA ASP A 374 18.17 15.32 -11.93
C ASP A 374 17.10 16.17 -11.25
N THR A 375 16.66 15.76 -10.07
CA THR A 375 15.58 16.43 -9.32
C THR A 375 16.12 17.57 -8.47
N VAL A 376 17.27 17.38 -7.81
CA VAL A 376 17.87 18.38 -6.92
C VAL A 376 18.69 19.37 -7.76
N SER A 377 18.37 20.65 -7.63
CA SER A 377 19.21 21.72 -8.16
C SER A 377 20.30 22.06 -7.14
N ASP A 378 21.50 21.54 -7.37
CA ASP A 378 22.64 21.69 -6.44
C ASP A 378 22.92 23.17 -6.11
N GLY A 379 23.03 23.47 -4.82
CA GLY A 379 23.22 24.82 -4.32
C GLY A 379 21.99 25.74 -4.40
N VAL A 380 20.83 25.21 -4.83
CA VAL A 380 19.60 26.01 -5.05
C VAL A 380 18.40 25.42 -4.29
N SER A 381 18.01 24.17 -4.54
CA SER A 381 16.92 23.48 -3.81
C SER A 381 17.43 22.42 -2.82
N GLY A 382 18.72 22.14 -2.85
CA GLY A 382 19.39 21.16 -2.01
C GLY A 382 20.87 21.06 -2.37
N PHE A 383 21.55 20.04 -1.84
CA PHE A 383 22.92 19.72 -2.18
C PHE A 383 23.04 18.33 -2.79
N LEU A 384 23.89 18.23 -3.81
CA LEU A 384 24.34 16.98 -4.40
C LEU A 384 25.81 16.77 -4.04
N THR A 385 26.13 15.63 -3.43
CA THR A 385 27.52 15.29 -3.08
C THR A 385 28.00 14.07 -3.87
N PRO A 386 29.32 13.93 -4.12
CA PRO A 386 29.83 12.70 -4.73
C PRO A 386 29.38 11.48 -3.91
N PRO A 387 28.93 10.38 -4.55
CA PRO A 387 28.33 9.25 -3.85
C PRO A 387 29.26 8.65 -2.80
N ASP A 388 30.57 8.54 -3.04
CA ASP A 388 31.47 7.86 -2.10
C ASP A 388 32.16 8.83 -1.11
N ASP A 389 31.75 10.11 -1.09
CA ASP A 389 32.33 11.14 -0.24
C ASP A 389 31.46 11.42 0.99
N LEU A 390 31.73 10.66 2.05
CA LEU A 390 31.06 10.80 3.35
C LEU A 390 31.28 12.18 3.96
N SER A 391 32.51 12.71 3.90
CA SER A 391 32.83 14.01 4.51
C SER A 391 32.07 15.12 3.82
N ALA A 392 32.06 15.14 2.48
CA ALA A 392 31.30 16.14 1.74
C ALA A 392 29.81 16.06 2.06
N PHE A 393 29.23 14.86 2.18
CA PHE A 393 27.84 14.69 2.58
C PHE A 393 27.57 15.32 3.95
N VAL A 394 28.38 14.97 4.95
CA VAL A 394 28.28 15.51 6.32
C VAL A 394 28.47 17.03 6.34
N ASP A 395 29.44 17.56 5.60
CA ASP A 395 29.71 19.00 5.52
C ASP A 395 28.48 19.77 5.00
N ARG A 396 27.76 19.21 4.02
CA ARG A 396 26.52 19.80 3.51
C ARG A 396 25.38 19.71 4.50
N VAL A 397 25.26 18.61 5.25
CA VAL A 397 24.27 18.49 6.33
C VAL A 397 24.55 19.50 7.44
N VAL A 398 25.79 19.62 7.90
CA VAL A 398 26.21 20.59 8.93
C VAL A 398 25.97 22.02 8.48
N LEU A 399 26.31 22.35 7.22
CA LEU A 399 26.04 23.66 6.64
C LEU A 399 24.54 23.99 6.67
N LEU A 400 23.69 23.07 6.20
CA LEU A 400 22.25 23.28 6.26
C LEU A 400 21.75 23.33 7.69
N ALA A 401 22.26 22.51 8.62
CA ALA A 401 21.83 22.51 10.01
C ALA A 401 22.13 23.85 10.72
N ASN A 402 23.27 24.48 10.41
CA ASN A 402 23.70 25.70 11.08
C ASN A 402 23.25 27.00 10.38
N ASP A 403 22.97 26.99 9.07
CA ASP A 403 22.56 28.18 8.33
C ASP A 403 21.05 28.16 8.02
N ARG A 404 20.25 28.74 8.93
CA ARG A 404 18.79 28.87 8.74
C ARG A 404 18.43 29.70 7.51
N LYS A 405 19.18 30.76 7.18
CA LYS A 405 18.89 31.61 6.01
C LYS A 405 19.10 30.82 4.72
N LEU A 406 20.13 29.98 4.66
CA LEU A 406 20.35 29.07 3.55
C LEU A 406 19.20 28.05 3.43
N ARG A 407 18.78 27.43 4.55
CA ARG A 407 17.62 26.51 4.54
C ARG A 407 16.36 27.19 4.03
N ASP A 408 16.07 28.41 4.48
CA ASP A 408 14.87 29.15 4.06
C ASP A 408 14.89 29.45 2.54
N ARG A 409 16.05 29.84 1.98
CA ARG A 409 16.19 30.02 0.52
C ARG A 409 16.03 28.72 -0.26
N PHE A 410 16.57 27.61 0.25
CA PHE A 410 16.44 26.31 -0.40
C PHE A 410 14.99 25.81 -0.34
N ARG A 411 14.30 26.04 0.78
CA ARG A 411 12.87 25.76 0.93
C ARG A 411 12.03 26.48 -0.11
N GLU A 412 12.25 27.77 -0.35
CA GLU A 412 11.52 28.52 -1.40
C GLU A 412 11.73 27.92 -2.78
N SER A 413 12.98 27.57 -3.11
CA SER A 413 13.33 26.96 -4.39
C SER A 413 12.74 25.55 -4.55
N ALA A 414 12.77 24.74 -3.49
CA ALA A 414 12.17 23.41 -3.44
C ALA A 414 10.65 23.48 -3.68
N LEU A 415 9.96 24.39 -3.00
CA LEU A 415 8.52 24.61 -3.19
C LEU A 415 8.18 25.05 -4.62
N LYS A 416 8.99 25.93 -5.21
CA LYS A 416 8.81 26.35 -6.59
C LYS A 416 8.94 25.16 -7.56
N GLN A 417 9.92 24.29 -7.36
CA GLN A 417 10.09 23.08 -8.19
C GLN A 417 8.92 22.10 -8.02
N ALA A 418 8.49 21.85 -6.79
CA ALA A 418 7.36 20.96 -6.51
C ALA A 418 6.05 21.44 -7.15
N ARG A 419 5.77 22.76 -7.13
CA ARG A 419 4.58 23.36 -7.77
C ARG A 419 4.52 23.16 -9.28
N GLU A 420 5.67 23.05 -9.94
CA GLU A 420 5.73 22.79 -11.38
C GLU A 420 5.56 21.29 -11.70
N ALA A 421 5.85 20.41 -10.75
CA ALA A 421 5.77 18.96 -10.88
C ALA A 421 4.36 18.43 -10.55
N THR A 422 3.33 18.88 -11.29
CA THR A 422 1.95 18.43 -11.10
C THR A 422 1.66 17.14 -11.86
N TRP A 423 0.82 16.26 -11.32
CA TRP A 423 0.37 15.05 -12.03
C TRP A 423 -0.29 15.34 -13.37
N ASP A 424 -1.11 16.39 -13.47
CA ASP A 424 -1.79 16.76 -14.73
C ASP A 424 -0.80 17.06 -15.86
N LYS A 425 0.19 17.93 -15.61
CA LYS A 425 1.24 18.24 -16.60
C LYS A 425 1.98 16.99 -17.08
N ILE A 426 2.33 16.10 -16.15
CA ILE A 426 3.07 14.86 -16.46
C ILE A 426 2.19 13.89 -17.25
N ASN A 427 0.93 13.70 -16.84
CA ASN A 427 0.01 12.80 -17.52
C ASN A 427 -0.40 13.35 -18.90
N ASN A 428 -0.58 14.66 -19.04
CA ASN A 428 -0.83 15.31 -20.33
C ASN A 428 0.36 15.16 -21.27
N LYS A 429 1.61 15.21 -20.78
CA LYS A 429 2.79 14.90 -21.59
C LYS A 429 2.71 13.49 -22.18
N VAL A 430 2.30 12.52 -21.36
CA VAL A 430 2.09 11.14 -21.84
C VAL A 430 0.96 11.08 -22.85
N ALA A 431 -0.19 11.72 -22.57
CA ALA A 431 -1.35 11.74 -23.45
C ALA A 431 -1.05 12.36 -24.82
N TRP A 432 -0.35 13.50 -24.86
CA TRP A 432 0.11 14.13 -26.11
C TRP A 432 1.01 13.19 -26.90
N LYS A 433 1.91 12.47 -26.21
CA LYS A 433 2.76 11.49 -26.87
C LYS A 433 1.98 10.31 -27.44
N MET A 434 0.90 9.88 -26.78
CA MET A 434 0.00 8.87 -27.32
C MET A 434 -0.62 9.33 -28.64
N VAL A 435 -1.09 10.59 -28.71
CA VAL A 435 -1.63 11.18 -29.94
C VAL A 435 -0.59 11.25 -31.04
N ASP A 436 0.59 11.81 -30.78
CA ASP A 436 1.68 11.92 -31.76
C ASP A 436 2.04 10.53 -32.32
N THR A 437 2.05 9.52 -31.45
CA THR A 437 2.39 8.14 -31.81
C THR A 437 1.31 7.49 -32.69
N ILE A 438 0.04 7.73 -32.40
CA ILE A 438 -1.08 7.22 -33.19
C ILE A 438 -1.10 7.90 -34.56
N GLN A 439 -0.94 9.22 -34.61
CA GLN A 439 -0.91 9.97 -35.87
C GLN A 439 0.24 9.52 -36.78
N GLN A 440 1.45 9.40 -36.22
CA GLN A 440 2.60 8.91 -36.99
C GLN A 440 2.36 7.50 -37.53
N ARG A 441 1.63 6.66 -36.80
CA ARG A 441 1.26 5.32 -37.28
C ARG A 441 0.26 5.36 -38.43
N GLU A 442 -0.72 6.25 -38.37
CA GLU A 442 -1.72 6.46 -39.43
C GLU A 442 -1.03 6.95 -40.72
N GLU A 443 -0.06 7.87 -40.61
CA GLU A 443 0.79 8.34 -41.71
C GLU A 443 1.62 7.20 -42.34
N ASP A 444 2.34 6.43 -41.51
CA ASP A 444 3.11 5.27 -41.99
C ASP A 444 2.25 4.23 -42.71
N LEU A 445 1.01 4.01 -42.26
CA LEU A 445 0.07 3.11 -42.92
C LEU A 445 -0.44 3.67 -44.25
N ALA A 446 -0.62 4.99 -44.35
CA ALA A 446 -1.00 5.65 -45.59
C ALA A 446 0.10 5.55 -46.65
N GLU A 447 1.37 5.78 -46.26
CA GLU A 447 2.54 5.62 -47.13
C GLU A 447 2.66 4.16 -47.62
N MET A 448 2.52 3.18 -46.72
CA MET A 448 2.55 1.75 -47.10
C MET A 448 1.42 1.33 -48.04
N ARG A 449 0.29 2.05 -48.06
CA ARG A 449 -0.82 1.82 -49.00
C ARG A 449 -0.63 2.53 -50.34
N MET A 450 0.22 3.56 -50.40
CA MET A 450 0.61 4.19 -51.66
C MET A 450 1.65 3.34 -52.38
N ASP A 451 2.66 2.86 -51.64
CA ASP A 451 3.72 1.98 -52.18
C ASP A 451 3.14 0.67 -52.78
N ASP A 452 2.08 0.11 -52.18
CA ASP A 452 1.37 -1.06 -52.75
C ASP A 452 0.58 -0.76 -54.03
N ARG A 453 0.13 0.49 -54.22
CA ARG A 453 -0.66 0.91 -55.39
C ARG A 453 0.22 1.25 -56.59
N ASP A 454 1.48 1.60 -56.36
CA ASP A 454 2.46 1.88 -57.41
C ASP A 454 3.12 0.59 -57.98
N VAL A 455 2.69 -0.60 -57.52
CA VAL A 455 3.25 -1.92 -57.89
C VAL A 455 2.35 -2.70 -58.86
N GLU A 456 1.61 -2.04 -59.76
CA GLU A 456 0.99 -2.72 -60.91
C GLU A 456 1.78 -2.53 -62.22
N GLN A 457 2.26 -3.68 -62.73
CA GLN A 457 2.88 -3.97 -64.03
C GLN A 457 4.43 -3.92 -64.15
N SER A 458 5.08 -5.04 -63.81
CA SER A 458 6.09 -5.63 -64.70
C SER A 458 6.21 -7.15 -64.51
N PRO A 459 6.48 -7.94 -65.58
CA PRO A 459 6.48 -9.40 -65.53
C PRO A 459 7.77 -9.97 -64.94
N SER A 460 7.62 -11.11 -64.28
CA SER A 460 8.64 -11.88 -63.57
C SER A 460 9.86 -12.26 -64.40
N ILE A 461 11.07 -12.11 -63.83
CA ILE A 461 12.19 -13.03 -64.09
C ILE A 461 12.82 -13.47 -62.77
N SER A 462 12.80 -14.80 -62.63
CA SER A 462 13.36 -15.67 -61.61
C SER A 462 14.88 -15.52 -61.43
N ALA A 463 15.32 -15.45 -60.17
CA ALA A 463 16.61 -15.99 -59.74
C ALA A 463 16.34 -17.03 -58.63
N ALA A 464 16.85 -18.24 -58.84
CA ALA A 464 16.63 -19.46 -58.05
C ALA A 464 17.36 -19.45 -56.68
N PRO A 465 17.30 -20.52 -55.85
CA PRO A 465 16.28 -20.69 -54.83
C PRO A 465 16.87 -20.71 -53.40
N VAL A 466 16.36 -19.87 -52.49
CA VAL A 466 16.53 -20.02 -51.02
C VAL A 466 15.45 -20.99 -50.48
N PHE A 467 15.16 -22.06 -51.23
CA PHE A 467 14.10 -23.04 -50.98
C PHE A 467 14.53 -24.10 -49.96
N GLY A 468 14.57 -23.68 -48.70
CA GLY A 468 14.44 -24.58 -47.54
C GLY A 468 13.54 -24.00 -46.46
N TRP A 469 13.45 -22.66 -46.38
CA TRP A 469 12.70 -21.97 -45.35
C TRP A 469 11.25 -21.64 -45.76
N LEU A 470 10.95 -21.68 -47.07
CA LEU A 470 9.63 -21.39 -47.63
C LEU A 470 8.70 -22.61 -47.80
N MET A 471 9.18 -23.82 -47.51
CA MET A 471 8.43 -25.09 -47.69
C MET A 471 8.04 -25.72 -46.35
N LEU A 472 7.81 -24.90 -45.33
CA LEU A 472 7.20 -25.35 -44.09
C LEU A 472 5.72 -25.00 -44.17
N ASN A 473 4.88 -26.04 -44.24
CA ASN A 473 3.43 -25.94 -44.04
C ASN A 473 3.14 -25.01 -42.85
N ASP A 474 2.03 -24.27 -42.84
CA ASP A 474 1.70 -23.35 -41.73
C ASP A 474 1.81 -24.04 -40.36
N ALA A 475 1.52 -25.34 -40.29
CA ALA A 475 1.77 -26.21 -39.14
C ALA A 475 3.24 -26.26 -38.68
N VAL A 476 4.21 -26.38 -39.59
CA VAL A 476 5.64 -26.44 -39.24
C VAL A 476 6.21 -25.04 -38.98
N ARG A 477 5.65 -23.99 -39.59
CA ARG A 477 5.97 -22.60 -39.24
C ARG A 477 5.47 -22.24 -37.84
N GLU A 478 4.28 -22.68 -37.46
CA GLU A 478 3.79 -22.64 -36.08
C GLU A 478 4.66 -23.50 -35.15
N THR A 479 5.18 -24.64 -35.59
CA THR A 479 6.13 -25.46 -34.80
C THR A 479 7.51 -24.83 -34.66
N VAL A 480 8.01 -24.10 -35.65
CA VAL A 480 9.31 -23.38 -35.60
C VAL A 480 9.22 -22.10 -34.78
N VAL A 481 8.12 -21.35 -34.92
CA VAL A 481 7.81 -20.20 -34.04
C VAL A 481 7.53 -20.69 -32.63
N GLY A 482 6.79 -21.79 -32.49
CA GLY A 482 6.50 -22.48 -31.23
C GLY A 482 7.77 -23.02 -30.57
N SER A 483 8.75 -23.51 -31.32
CA SER A 483 10.04 -23.98 -30.78
C SER A 483 11.02 -22.85 -30.49
N LYS A 484 11.02 -21.74 -31.24
CA LYS A 484 11.74 -20.51 -30.86
C LYS A 484 11.12 -19.83 -29.65
N LEU A 485 9.79 -19.85 -29.54
CA LEU A 485 9.04 -19.39 -28.37
C LEU A 485 9.32 -20.34 -27.19
N ALA A 486 9.30 -21.67 -27.39
CA ALA A 486 9.65 -22.64 -26.37
C ALA A 486 11.14 -22.59 -25.99
N ALA A 487 12.04 -22.17 -26.88
CA ALA A 487 13.45 -21.96 -26.58
C ALA A 487 13.66 -20.64 -25.82
N ALA A 488 13.01 -19.54 -26.22
CA ALA A 488 13.04 -18.28 -25.49
C ALA A 488 12.38 -18.43 -24.11
N LEU A 489 11.25 -19.13 -24.04
CA LEU A 489 10.61 -19.55 -22.80
C LEU A 489 11.43 -20.57 -22.05
N GLY A 490 12.18 -21.44 -22.72
CA GLY A 490 13.11 -22.37 -22.09
C GLY A 490 14.30 -21.64 -21.47
N VAL A 491 14.75 -20.54 -22.06
CA VAL A 491 15.76 -19.65 -21.47
C VAL A 491 15.17 -18.87 -20.31
N ILE A 492 13.95 -18.34 -20.44
CA ILE A 492 13.25 -17.61 -19.36
C ILE A 492 12.91 -18.55 -18.21
N MET A 493 12.29 -19.70 -18.47
CA MET A 493 11.97 -20.74 -17.49
C MET A 493 13.21 -21.46 -16.98
N GLY A 494 14.27 -21.58 -17.78
CA GLY A 494 15.56 -22.11 -17.36
C GLY A 494 16.26 -21.14 -16.41
N PHE A 495 16.20 -19.84 -16.70
CA PHE A 495 16.61 -18.79 -15.79
C PHE A 495 15.79 -18.87 -14.49
N TRP A 496 14.47 -18.81 -14.55
CA TRP A 496 13.59 -18.91 -13.38
C TRP A 496 13.67 -20.25 -12.64
N GLY A 497 13.98 -21.34 -13.33
CA GLY A 497 14.25 -22.65 -12.76
C GLY A 497 15.58 -22.66 -12.00
N LEU A 498 16.63 -22.06 -12.56
CA LEU A 498 17.89 -21.81 -11.86
C LEU A 498 17.69 -20.90 -10.64
N VAL A 499 16.86 -19.85 -10.75
CA VAL A 499 16.45 -19.03 -9.61
C VAL A 499 15.75 -19.90 -8.56
N GLY A 500 14.76 -20.71 -8.95
CA GLY A 500 14.02 -21.58 -8.04
C GLY A 500 14.90 -22.61 -7.33
N VAL A 501 15.81 -23.27 -8.06
CA VAL A 501 16.79 -24.22 -7.50
C VAL A 501 17.78 -23.52 -6.57
N TYR A 502 18.29 -22.35 -6.96
CA TYR A 502 19.17 -21.53 -6.12
C TYR A 502 18.47 -21.06 -4.84
N LEU A 503 17.19 -20.67 -4.93
CA LEU A 503 16.39 -20.27 -3.78
C LEU A 503 16.05 -21.45 -2.87
N ALA A 504 15.73 -22.62 -3.43
CA ALA A 504 15.55 -23.85 -2.65
C ALA A 504 16.85 -24.24 -1.93
N PHE A 505 17.99 -24.13 -2.62
CA PHE A 505 19.32 -24.39 -2.06
C PHE A 505 19.67 -23.40 -0.94
N THR A 506 19.49 -22.09 -1.14
CA THR A 506 19.76 -21.06 -0.11
C THR A 506 18.83 -21.19 1.10
N LYS A 507 17.56 -21.55 0.88
CA LYS A 507 16.61 -21.86 1.96
C LYS A 507 17.04 -23.12 2.74
N ALA A 508 17.52 -24.15 2.05
CA ALA A 508 18.04 -25.37 2.67
C ALA A 508 19.36 -25.14 3.44
N THR A 509 20.29 -24.34 2.92
CA THR A 509 21.55 -24.02 3.61
C THR A 509 21.35 -23.12 4.82
N ARG A 510 20.37 -22.19 4.77
CA ARG A 510 19.94 -21.41 5.95
C ARG A 510 19.28 -22.29 7.01
N TRP A 511 18.47 -23.27 6.61
CA TRP A 511 17.83 -24.23 7.52
C TRP A 511 18.83 -25.17 8.20
N MET A 512 19.94 -25.49 7.52
CA MET A 512 21.02 -26.32 8.06
C MET A 512 22.04 -25.55 8.93
N GLY A 513 21.88 -24.25 9.17
CA GLY A 513 22.83 -23.43 9.96
C GLY A 513 24.24 -23.34 9.37
N CYS A 514 24.45 -23.85 8.15
CA CYS A 514 25.74 -23.98 7.49
C CYS A 514 25.82 -22.99 6.33
N PHE A 515 25.92 -21.70 6.64
CA PHE A 515 26.65 -20.65 5.88
C PHE A 515 26.17 -19.27 6.34
N ASP A 516 27.00 -18.59 7.14
CA ASP A 516 26.77 -17.22 7.58
C ASP A 516 27.33 -16.23 6.54
N TRP A 517 26.60 -16.10 5.41
CA TRP A 517 27.08 -15.43 4.19
C TRP A 517 27.30 -13.91 4.36
N LEU A 518 26.58 -13.25 5.27
CA LEU A 518 26.73 -11.81 5.55
C LEU A 518 28.10 -11.45 6.14
N ARG A 519 28.77 -12.39 6.84
CA ARG A 519 30.14 -12.19 7.34
C ARG A 519 31.22 -12.18 6.25
N PHE A 520 30.93 -12.67 5.04
CA PHE A 520 31.91 -12.68 3.95
C PHE A 520 32.00 -11.33 3.23
N LYS A 521 30.93 -10.52 3.26
CA LYS A 521 30.91 -9.17 2.68
C LYS A 521 31.71 -8.17 3.52
N SER A 522 31.82 -8.37 4.84
CA SER A 522 32.49 -7.42 5.76
C SER A 522 34.00 -7.60 5.90
N ARG A 523 34.64 -8.54 5.19
CA ARG A 523 36.09 -8.81 5.30
C ARG A 523 36.95 -8.31 4.13
N THR A 524 36.39 -7.54 3.20
CA THR A 524 37.19 -6.90 2.14
C THR A 524 37.01 -5.39 2.18
N CYS A 525 37.66 -4.79 3.19
CA CYS A 525 38.18 -3.41 3.25
C CYS A 525 38.21 -2.97 4.72
N LEU A 526 39.37 -3.17 5.39
CA LEU A 526 39.98 -2.34 6.45
C LEU A 526 41.07 -3.18 7.18
N PRO A 527 42.27 -2.61 7.48
CA PRO A 527 43.34 -3.31 8.19
C PRO A 527 43.05 -3.38 9.71
N PRO A 528 43.66 -4.34 10.45
CA PRO A 528 43.30 -4.64 11.83
C PRO A 528 43.88 -3.62 12.82
N GLN A 529 43.06 -3.13 13.75
CA GLN A 529 43.53 -2.53 15.01
C GLN A 529 43.04 -3.36 16.22
N ALA A 530 43.90 -3.40 17.22
CA ALA A 530 43.94 -4.33 18.36
C ALA A 530 42.88 -4.05 19.46
N PRO A 531 42.61 -5.01 20.37
CA PRO A 531 41.49 -4.96 21.30
C PRO A 531 41.81 -4.18 22.58
N VAL A 532 40.82 -3.46 23.11
CA VAL A 532 40.85 -2.91 24.48
C VAL A 532 39.72 -3.51 25.31
N THR A 533 40.09 -3.80 26.55
CA THR A 533 39.49 -4.65 27.57
C THR A 533 38.25 -4.11 28.28
N HIS A 534 37.41 -5.05 28.73
CA HIS A 534 36.26 -4.94 29.63
C HIS A 534 36.37 -3.96 30.82
N VAL A 535 35.24 -3.32 31.17
CA VAL A 535 34.78 -3.15 32.58
C VAL A 535 33.24 -3.21 32.66
N LYS A 536 32.73 -3.92 33.68
CA LYS A 536 31.31 -4.09 34.09
C LYS A 536 30.86 -2.95 35.01
N SER A 537 29.58 -2.54 34.97
CA SER A 537 28.73 -2.34 36.17
C SER A 537 27.24 -2.05 35.87
N LEU A 538 26.39 -2.97 36.37
CA LEU A 538 25.06 -2.83 37.01
C LEU A 538 24.26 -1.49 36.96
N SER A 539 23.10 -1.52 36.25
CA SER A 539 21.68 -1.32 36.69
C SER A 539 21.23 -0.20 37.67
N PRO A 540 19.91 0.08 37.80
CA PRO A 540 18.96 0.79 36.93
C PRO A 540 18.25 1.95 37.69
N LEU A 541 17.26 2.66 37.10
CA LEU A 541 16.10 3.38 37.71
C LEU A 541 15.64 4.47 36.70
N THR A 542 14.50 4.38 36.00
CA THR A 542 13.07 4.66 36.35
C THR A 542 12.49 5.73 35.42
N SER A 543 11.60 5.28 34.54
CA SER A 543 10.28 5.85 34.15
C SER A 543 10.02 7.37 34.21
N SER A 544 9.89 7.92 33.00
CA SER A 544 8.75 8.67 32.44
C SER A 544 7.64 9.23 33.35
N SER A 545 7.29 10.49 33.09
CA SER A 545 5.89 10.92 32.99
C SER A 545 5.74 11.77 31.72
N ALA A 546 4.82 11.38 30.85
CA ALA A 546 4.39 12.14 29.68
C ALA A 546 2.94 12.56 29.94
N SER A 547 2.63 13.82 29.65
CA SER A 547 1.27 14.35 29.63
C SER A 547 1.05 15.05 28.30
N SER A 548 -0.09 14.71 27.73
CA SER A 548 -0.63 14.99 26.41
C SER A 548 -1.04 16.46 26.23
N VAL A 549 -0.95 16.94 24.99
CA VAL A 549 -1.60 18.19 24.55
C VAL A 549 -2.47 17.88 23.33
N MET A 550 -3.76 18.27 23.45
CA MET A 550 -4.78 18.27 22.40
C MET A 550 -4.50 19.35 21.35
N ILE A 551 -4.84 19.07 20.08
CA ILE A 551 -4.92 20.04 19.00
C ILE A 551 -6.40 20.20 18.62
N SER A 552 -6.91 21.44 18.68
CA SER A 552 -8.16 21.87 18.03
C SER A 552 -7.84 22.35 16.63
N THR A 553 -8.65 21.93 15.65
CA THR A 553 -8.64 22.48 14.30
C THR A 553 -9.59 23.67 14.18
N ASP A 554 -9.30 24.53 13.21
CA ASP A 554 -10.32 25.41 12.64
C ASP A 554 -9.89 25.82 11.21
N ARG A 555 -10.73 25.52 10.19
CA ARG A 555 -11.16 26.48 9.15
C ARG A 555 -12.15 25.88 8.14
N ALA A 556 -13.09 26.74 7.75
CA ALA A 556 -14.35 26.46 7.07
C ALA A 556 -14.36 26.76 5.55
N HIS A 557 -15.26 26.05 4.84
CA HIS A 557 -16.25 26.49 3.81
C HIS A 557 -16.54 25.27 2.90
N ASP A 558 -17.74 24.70 2.71
CA ASP A 558 -19.11 25.11 3.08
C ASP A 558 -20.04 23.85 3.11
N ALA A 559 -19.74 22.87 3.97
CA ALA A 559 -20.22 21.48 3.82
C ALA A 559 -20.71 20.83 5.11
N GLY A 560 -22.03 20.86 5.38
CA GLY A 560 -22.65 20.16 6.52
C GLY A 560 -22.05 20.49 7.90
N PRO A 561 -22.57 19.93 8.99
CA PRO A 561 -21.86 19.97 10.27
C PRO A 561 -20.62 19.07 10.20
N SER A 562 -19.45 19.57 10.61
CA SER A 562 -18.23 18.76 10.77
C SER A 562 -18.51 17.56 11.70
N THR A 563 -18.08 16.35 11.33
CA THR A 563 -18.38 15.10 12.05
C THR A 563 -17.11 14.29 12.33
N CYS A 564 -17.09 13.53 13.44
CA CYS A 564 -16.02 12.58 13.75
C CYS A 564 -16.26 11.20 13.14
N PHE A 565 -17.36 10.99 12.42
CA PHE A 565 -17.69 9.71 11.80
C PHE A 565 -17.42 9.72 10.29
N THR A 566 -16.85 8.63 9.80
CA THR A 566 -16.84 8.31 8.37
C THR A 566 -17.75 7.11 8.11
N CYS A 567 -18.44 7.08 6.98
CA CYS A 567 -19.40 6.02 6.66
C CYS A 567 -19.20 5.53 5.23
N THR A 568 -19.12 4.21 5.06
CA THR A 568 -18.95 3.52 3.78
C THR A 568 -19.96 2.38 3.67
N ARG A 569 -20.59 2.18 2.51
CA ARG A 569 -21.51 1.06 2.28
C ARG A 569 -20.68 -0.22 2.08
N LEU A 570 -20.89 -1.20 2.96
CA LEU A 570 -20.20 -2.48 2.91
C LEU A 570 -20.91 -3.46 1.97
N ASN A 571 -22.24 -3.51 2.09
CA ASN A 571 -23.13 -4.45 1.41
C ASN A 571 -24.43 -3.73 1.01
N PRO A 572 -25.37 -4.36 0.27
CA PRO A 572 -26.60 -3.71 -0.17
C PRO A 572 -27.39 -3.03 0.96
N SER A 573 -27.43 -3.61 2.17
CA SER A 573 -28.17 -3.06 3.31
C SER A 573 -27.31 -2.61 4.49
N THR A 574 -26.01 -2.90 4.49
CA THR A 574 -25.11 -2.64 5.63
C THR A 574 -24.07 -1.58 5.32
N PHE A 575 -23.92 -0.64 6.25
CA PHE A 575 -22.91 0.40 6.25
C PHE A 575 -21.92 0.17 7.38
N ARG A 576 -20.64 0.40 7.11
CA ARG A 576 -19.60 0.50 8.12
C ARG A 576 -19.38 1.96 8.44
N ILE A 577 -19.50 2.31 9.72
CA ILE A 577 -19.20 3.61 10.29
C ILE A 577 -17.90 3.49 11.09
N VAL A 578 -16.99 4.43 10.92
CA VAL A 578 -15.72 4.49 11.68
C VAL A 578 -15.68 5.80 12.43
N GLU A 579 -15.51 5.72 13.74
CA GLU A 579 -15.36 6.89 14.63
C GLU A 579 -13.90 7.32 14.71
N ALA A 580 -13.59 8.58 14.45
CA ALA A 580 -12.28 9.17 14.67
C ALA A 580 -12.19 9.74 16.09
N ASP A 581 -11.89 8.86 17.05
CA ASP A 581 -11.84 9.17 18.47
C ASP A 581 -10.44 9.66 18.92
N LYS A 582 -10.39 10.30 20.10
CA LYS A 582 -9.18 10.84 20.73
C LYS A 582 -8.31 9.78 21.39
N TYR A 583 -8.83 8.57 21.61
CA TYR A 583 -8.11 7.44 22.22
C TYR A 583 -7.27 6.70 21.17
N GLY A 584 -7.61 6.85 19.89
CA GLY A 584 -6.91 6.26 18.76
C GLY A 584 -7.35 4.83 18.43
N GLU A 585 -8.56 4.45 18.83
CA GLU A 585 -9.10 3.09 18.66
C GLU A 585 -9.70 2.87 17.27
N PHE A 586 -10.37 3.88 16.71
CA PHE A 586 -11.04 3.84 15.41
C PHE A 586 -12.05 2.67 15.25
N PRO A 587 -13.00 2.47 16.17
CA PRO A 587 -13.87 1.31 16.17
C PRO A 587 -14.78 1.26 14.93
N PHE A 588 -15.03 0.05 14.42
CA PHE A 588 -16.01 -0.16 13.36
C PHE A 588 -17.38 -0.45 13.95
N ILE A 589 -18.34 0.39 13.58
CA ILE A 589 -19.76 0.25 13.90
C ILE A 589 -20.48 -0.20 12.63
N TYR A 590 -21.32 -1.22 12.71
CA TYR A 590 -22.08 -1.69 11.55
C TYR A 590 -23.55 -1.31 11.67
N ALA A 591 -24.06 -0.55 10.69
CA ALA A 591 -25.44 -0.14 10.60
C ALA A 591 -26.14 -0.86 9.44
N LYS A 592 -27.00 -1.81 9.76
CA LYS A 592 -27.80 -2.56 8.80
C LYS A 592 -29.24 -2.03 8.75
N ILE A 593 -29.66 -1.59 7.57
CA ILE A 593 -30.91 -0.85 7.38
C ILE A 593 -32.02 -1.79 6.91
N TYR A 594 -33.13 -1.81 7.65
CA TYR A 594 -34.40 -2.42 7.27
C TYR A 594 -35.48 -1.34 7.11
N ASP A 595 -36.67 -1.73 6.64
CA ASP A 595 -37.77 -0.80 6.39
C ASP A 595 -38.23 -0.07 7.66
N ALA A 596 -38.35 -0.77 8.79
CA ALA A 596 -38.86 -0.21 10.05
C ALA A 596 -37.79 -0.03 11.15
N VAL A 597 -36.60 -0.61 10.98
CA VAL A 597 -35.57 -0.71 12.03
C VAL A 597 -34.16 -0.63 11.43
N ILE A 598 -33.22 -0.09 12.19
CA ILE A 598 -31.78 -0.21 11.93
C ILE A 598 -31.18 -1.08 13.01
N VAL A 599 -30.44 -2.11 12.60
CA VAL A 599 -29.61 -2.88 13.53
C VAL A 599 -28.24 -2.22 13.58
N LEU A 600 -27.82 -1.82 14.78
CA LEU A 600 -26.48 -1.37 15.07
C LEU A 600 -25.72 -2.49 15.76
N ILE A 601 -24.56 -2.85 15.22
CA ILE A 601 -23.59 -3.69 15.88
C ILE A 601 -22.54 -2.75 16.43
N ASP A 602 -22.52 -2.63 17.75
CA ASP A 602 -21.73 -1.68 18.54
C ASP A 602 -22.05 -0.21 18.27
N THR A 603 -21.44 0.67 19.08
CA THR A 603 -21.77 2.10 19.17
C THR A 603 -20.54 3.01 19.30
N GLY A 604 -19.32 2.47 19.28
CA GLY A 604 -18.10 3.29 19.27
C GLY A 604 -17.71 3.85 20.64
N CYS A 605 -16.88 4.89 20.63
CA CYS A 605 -16.29 5.56 21.81
C CYS A 605 -17.15 6.71 22.35
N GLY A 606 -18.37 6.92 21.85
CA GLY A 606 -19.30 7.89 22.43
C GLY A 606 -19.14 9.34 21.96
N GLY A 607 -18.43 9.59 20.87
CA GLY A 607 -18.26 10.93 20.32
C GLY A 607 -17.06 11.68 20.90
N ALA A 608 -16.09 10.96 21.45
CA ALA A 608 -14.86 11.53 21.98
C ALA A 608 -13.93 11.94 20.83
N ALA A 609 -14.36 12.88 19.99
CA ALA A 609 -13.70 13.25 18.75
C ALA A 609 -12.22 13.62 18.97
N LYS A 610 -11.35 13.11 18.09
CA LYS A 610 -9.93 13.45 18.06
C LYS A 610 -9.70 14.97 17.89
N ASP A 611 -10.58 15.60 17.13
CA ASP A 611 -10.58 17.02 16.85
C ASP A 611 -11.70 17.73 17.64
N PRO A 612 -11.35 18.57 18.64
CA PRO A 612 -12.29 19.38 19.40
C PRO A 612 -13.15 20.33 18.57
N GLY A 613 -12.77 20.66 17.33
CA GLY A 613 -13.52 21.54 16.41
C GLY A 613 -14.71 20.86 15.71
N VAL A 614 -14.85 19.54 15.86
CA VAL A 614 -15.96 18.76 15.29
C VAL A 614 -17.25 19.06 16.04
N LYS A 615 -18.31 19.41 15.29
CA LYS A 615 -19.61 19.77 15.88
C LYS A 615 -20.55 18.58 16.06
N LEU A 616 -20.47 17.58 15.18
CA LEU A 616 -21.32 16.40 15.18
C LEU A 616 -20.54 15.21 15.75
N THR A 617 -20.70 14.99 17.04
CA THR A 617 -20.02 13.91 17.78
C THR A 617 -20.98 12.80 18.23
N SER A 618 -22.29 13.04 18.22
CA SER A 618 -23.28 11.99 18.48
C SER A 618 -23.38 11.04 17.28
N LEU A 619 -23.19 9.74 17.53
CA LEU A 619 -23.42 8.69 16.55
C LEU A 619 -24.86 8.70 16.07
N ARG A 620 -25.81 8.91 16.99
CA ARG A 620 -27.22 8.96 16.63
C ARG A 620 -27.56 10.17 15.76
N ASP A 621 -27.10 11.36 16.14
CA ASP A 621 -27.32 12.56 15.32
C ASP A 621 -26.68 12.40 13.95
N PHE A 622 -25.51 11.76 13.87
CA PHE A 622 -24.87 11.40 12.60
C PHE A 622 -25.78 10.50 11.74
N ILE A 623 -26.28 9.39 12.30
CA ILE A 623 -27.16 8.47 11.59
C ILE A 623 -28.46 9.16 11.13
N GLU A 624 -29.02 10.05 11.94
CA GLU A 624 -30.34 10.64 11.70
C GLU A 624 -30.32 11.91 10.81
N THR A 625 -29.21 12.65 10.81
CA THR A 625 -29.13 13.99 10.20
C THR A 625 -28.03 14.15 9.15
N TYR A 626 -26.96 13.34 9.19
CA TYR A 626 -25.81 13.54 8.31
C TYR A 626 -26.05 12.97 6.91
N PRO A 627 -25.85 13.74 5.83
CA PRO A 627 -26.03 13.24 4.46
C PRO A 627 -24.90 12.27 4.09
N VAL A 628 -25.24 10.98 3.94
CA VAL A 628 -24.28 9.95 3.52
C VAL A 628 -24.31 9.82 2.00
N GLU A 629 -23.19 10.11 1.33
CA GLU A 629 -23.07 10.09 -0.13
C GLU A 629 -23.45 8.73 -0.72
N GLU A 630 -22.93 7.64 -0.15
CA GLU A 630 -23.23 6.27 -0.55
C GLU A 630 -24.68 5.83 -0.22
N ASN A 631 -25.43 6.68 0.47
CA ASN A 631 -26.88 6.57 0.68
C ASN A 631 -27.66 7.65 -0.09
N HIS A 632 -27.18 8.00 -1.28
CA HIS A 632 -27.78 9.00 -2.16
C HIS A 632 -27.89 10.39 -1.52
N GLY A 633 -26.91 10.75 -0.69
CA GLY A 633 -26.87 12.02 0.04
C GLY A 633 -27.92 12.14 1.15
N LYS A 634 -28.56 11.04 1.57
CA LYS A 634 -29.56 11.02 2.65
C LYS A 634 -28.97 10.44 3.95
N PRO A 635 -29.42 10.90 5.12
CA PRO A 635 -29.11 10.23 6.38
C PRO A 635 -29.60 8.78 6.39
N LEU A 636 -28.87 7.93 7.10
CA LEU A 636 -29.20 6.49 7.21
C LEU A 636 -30.57 6.28 7.87
N ASN A 637 -30.95 7.16 8.80
CA ASN A 637 -32.28 7.21 9.42
C ASN A 637 -32.86 8.62 9.38
N SER A 638 -33.25 9.11 8.20
CA SER A 638 -33.80 10.46 8.05
C SER A 638 -34.87 10.77 9.10
N GLN A 639 -34.59 11.77 9.95
CA GLN A 639 -35.46 12.25 11.05
C GLN A 639 -35.81 11.18 12.12
N GLY A 640 -35.01 10.13 12.28
CA GLY A 640 -35.25 9.12 13.33
C GLY A 640 -36.52 8.30 13.11
N THR A 641 -36.96 8.14 11.86
CA THR A 641 -38.23 7.47 11.52
C THR A 641 -38.22 5.96 11.77
N LYS A 642 -37.04 5.33 11.73
CA LYS A 642 -36.81 3.91 12.03
C LYS A 642 -36.41 3.72 13.49
N SER A 643 -36.80 2.59 14.05
CA SER A 643 -36.37 2.12 15.37
C SER A 643 -34.92 1.62 15.36
N TYR A 644 -34.31 1.39 16.53
CA TYR A 644 -32.97 0.79 16.63
C TYR A 644 -32.97 -0.54 17.36
N VAL A 645 -32.17 -1.50 16.89
CA VAL A 645 -31.77 -2.67 17.68
C VAL A 645 -30.26 -2.59 17.80
N VAL A 646 -29.76 -2.28 19.00
CA VAL A 646 -28.33 -2.20 19.29
C VAL A 646 -27.89 -3.54 19.84
N ILE A 647 -27.00 -4.23 19.14
CA ILE A 647 -26.39 -5.48 19.58
C ILE A 647 -24.97 -5.13 20.02
N CYS A 648 -24.69 -5.27 21.31
CA CYS A 648 -23.36 -5.08 21.87
C CYS A 648 -22.59 -6.38 21.69
N THR A 649 -21.50 -6.35 20.93
CA THR A 649 -20.63 -7.51 20.81
C THR A 649 -19.96 -7.80 22.14
N HIS A 650 -19.49 -6.80 22.87
CA HIS A 650 -19.05 -6.86 24.28
C HIS A 650 -19.04 -5.45 24.88
N CYS A 651 -18.80 -5.33 26.19
CA CYS A 651 -18.99 -4.07 26.91
C CYS A 651 -17.78 -3.12 26.99
N HIS A 652 -16.76 -3.21 26.14
CA HIS A 652 -15.64 -2.24 26.15
C HIS A 652 -16.05 -0.82 25.72
N TYR A 653 -15.34 0.19 26.23
CA TYR A 653 -15.66 1.62 26.07
C TYR A 653 -15.77 2.10 24.62
N ASP A 654 -15.04 1.46 23.71
CA ASP A 654 -15.00 1.64 22.26
C ASP A 654 -16.09 0.88 21.49
N HIS A 655 -16.89 0.08 22.19
CA HIS A 655 -18.07 -0.60 21.65
C HIS A 655 -19.38 -0.05 22.21
N ILE A 656 -19.39 0.39 23.48
CA ILE A 656 -20.61 0.86 24.15
C ILE A 656 -20.67 2.37 24.41
N GLY A 657 -19.64 3.13 24.03
CA GLY A 657 -19.52 4.54 24.42
C GLY A 657 -20.70 5.42 24.01
N ALA A 658 -21.34 5.16 22.87
CA ALA A 658 -22.52 5.92 22.43
C ALA A 658 -23.87 5.26 22.78
N ILE A 659 -23.88 4.13 23.51
CA ILE A 659 -25.07 3.30 23.69
C ILE A 659 -26.23 4.03 24.36
N ALA A 660 -25.94 4.94 25.29
CA ALA A 660 -26.93 5.76 26.00
C ALA A 660 -27.76 6.64 25.04
N GLN A 661 -27.24 6.95 23.84
CA GLN A 661 -27.98 7.73 22.83
C GLN A 661 -29.21 6.99 22.29
N PHE A 662 -29.30 5.68 22.53
CA PHE A 662 -30.35 4.80 22.01
C PHE A 662 -31.31 4.27 23.10
N THR A 663 -31.11 4.60 24.38
CA THR A 663 -31.90 4.03 25.51
C THR A 663 -33.29 4.65 25.64
N ASP A 664 -33.44 5.95 25.38
CA ASP A 664 -34.64 6.72 25.75
C ASP A 664 -35.67 6.83 24.62
N THR A 665 -35.65 5.87 23.70
CA THR A 665 -36.56 5.85 22.55
C THR A 665 -37.60 4.76 22.72
N PRO A 666 -38.91 5.05 22.55
CA PRO A 666 -40.00 4.08 22.79
C PRO A 666 -39.97 2.81 21.93
N LYS A 667 -38.94 2.63 21.08
CA LYS A 667 -38.84 1.54 20.12
C LYS A 667 -37.43 0.98 19.95
N SER A 668 -36.46 1.35 20.79
CA SER A 668 -35.11 0.76 20.68
C SER A 668 -34.90 -0.38 21.65
N ALA A 669 -34.19 -1.42 21.19
CA ALA A 669 -33.80 -2.57 22.00
C ALA A 669 -32.29 -2.62 22.12
N ILE A 670 -31.79 -2.97 23.30
CA ILE A 670 -30.37 -3.15 23.58
C ILE A 670 -30.15 -4.61 23.96
N TRP A 671 -29.35 -5.28 23.14
CA TRP A 671 -29.03 -6.69 23.26
C TRP A 671 -27.60 -6.85 23.75
N ALA A 672 -27.41 -7.73 24.72
CA ALA A 672 -26.09 -8.11 25.25
C ALA A 672 -26.07 -9.60 25.61
N SER A 673 -24.88 -10.17 25.81
CA SER A 673 -24.74 -11.60 26.08
C SER A 673 -25.38 -12.02 27.39
N GLY A 674 -26.25 -13.04 27.32
CA GLY A 674 -26.79 -13.70 28.50
C GLY A 674 -25.84 -14.70 29.17
N TYR A 675 -24.60 -14.85 28.69
CA TYR A 675 -23.65 -15.87 29.19
C TYR A 675 -23.19 -15.57 30.63
N ASP A 676 -22.71 -14.36 30.87
CA ASP A 676 -22.38 -13.85 32.21
C ASP A 676 -22.93 -12.43 32.38
N LYS A 677 -24.17 -12.36 32.89
CA LYS A 677 -24.83 -11.07 33.11
C LYS A 677 -24.16 -10.25 34.21
N GLY A 678 -23.52 -10.90 35.18
CA GLY A 678 -22.84 -10.24 36.29
C GLY A 678 -21.68 -9.37 35.80
N PHE A 679 -21.00 -9.81 34.73
CA PHE A 679 -19.94 -9.02 34.08
C PHE A 679 -20.38 -7.61 33.68
N ILE A 680 -21.65 -7.44 33.26
CA ILE A 680 -22.25 -6.15 32.92
C ILE A 680 -22.95 -5.51 34.13
N LEU A 681 -23.69 -6.29 34.94
CA LEU A 681 -24.56 -5.76 35.98
C LEU A 681 -23.84 -5.37 37.28
N ASP A 682 -22.73 -6.04 37.62
CA ASP A 682 -22.13 -5.92 38.96
C ASP A 682 -21.13 -4.75 39.06
N ASP A 683 -20.30 -4.51 38.04
CA ASP A 683 -19.34 -3.39 37.99
C ASP A 683 -18.96 -3.01 36.54
N LEU A 684 -19.96 -2.53 35.78
CA LEU A 684 -19.75 -2.06 34.40
C LEU A 684 -18.58 -1.07 34.24
N PRO A 685 -18.35 -0.08 35.13
CA PRO A 685 -17.23 0.86 34.98
C PRO A 685 -15.85 0.19 34.92
N THR A 686 -15.68 -0.92 35.61
CA THR A 686 -14.44 -1.71 35.56
C THR A 686 -14.42 -2.63 34.35
N SER A 687 -15.52 -3.37 34.09
CA SER A 687 -15.61 -4.32 32.97
C SER A 687 -15.50 -3.64 31.59
N SER A 688 -16.06 -2.44 31.45
CA SER A 688 -16.04 -1.67 30.21
C SER A 688 -14.74 -0.94 29.92
N LEU A 689 -13.82 -0.95 30.87
CA LEU A 689 -12.57 -0.18 30.83
C LEU A 689 -12.72 1.35 30.78
N CYS A 690 -13.94 1.90 30.84
CA CYS A 690 -14.20 3.35 30.80
C CYS A 690 -13.38 4.11 31.86
N ARG A 691 -13.29 3.57 33.09
CA ARG A 691 -12.52 4.18 34.19
C ARG A 691 -11.04 4.34 33.86
N PHE A 692 -10.45 3.42 33.10
CA PHE A 692 -9.02 3.44 32.79
C PHE A 692 -8.66 4.49 31.75
N VAL A 693 -9.59 4.81 30.85
CA VAL A 693 -9.43 5.87 29.84
C VAL A 693 -10.02 7.22 30.29
N GLY A 694 -10.54 7.28 31.52
CA GLY A 694 -11.16 8.50 32.08
C GLY A 694 -12.49 8.87 31.43
N MET A 695 -13.20 7.90 30.85
CA MET A 695 -14.53 8.08 30.26
C MET A 695 -15.62 7.83 31.31
N GLU A 696 -16.69 8.61 31.26
CA GLU A 696 -17.89 8.31 32.03
C GLU A 696 -18.55 7.05 31.47
N THR A 697 -18.85 6.09 32.35
CA THR A 697 -19.49 4.85 31.94
C THR A 697 -20.92 5.15 31.49
N PRO A 698 -21.31 4.77 30.25
CA PRO A 698 -22.65 5.06 29.75
C PRO A 698 -23.70 4.30 30.56
N GLN A 699 -24.82 4.96 30.84
CA GLN A 699 -25.95 4.33 31.51
C GLN A 699 -26.93 3.76 30.49
N TYR A 700 -27.24 2.47 30.60
CA TYR A 700 -28.23 1.79 29.76
C TYR A 700 -28.82 0.59 30.47
N THR A 701 -29.99 0.13 30.01
CA THR A 701 -30.60 -1.12 30.45
C THR A 701 -30.62 -2.09 29.29
N VAL A 702 -30.07 -3.29 29.51
CA VAL A 702 -30.19 -4.39 28.53
C VAL A 702 -31.66 -4.81 28.46
N THR A 703 -32.27 -4.68 27.29
CA THR A 703 -33.67 -5.09 27.07
C THR A 703 -33.77 -6.59 26.85
N ASP A 704 -32.78 -7.17 26.16
CA ASP A 704 -32.78 -8.56 25.76
C ASP A 704 -31.42 -9.20 26.02
N TRP A 705 -31.44 -10.25 26.84
CA TRP A 705 -30.26 -11.06 27.13
C TRP A 705 -30.18 -12.18 26.10
N ALA A 706 -29.26 -12.05 25.14
CA ALA A 706 -29.13 -12.98 24.05
C ALA A 706 -28.68 -14.37 24.53
N SER A 707 -29.42 -15.40 24.15
CA SER A 707 -29.06 -16.81 24.30
C SER A 707 -28.24 -17.27 23.10
N ASN A 708 -27.47 -18.34 23.26
CA ASN A 708 -26.69 -18.90 22.15
C ASN A 708 -27.60 -19.39 21.01
N ALA A 709 -27.23 -19.05 19.76
CA ALA A 709 -27.98 -19.32 18.53
C ALA A 709 -29.40 -18.71 18.48
N GLN A 710 -29.60 -17.56 19.13
CA GLN A 710 -30.89 -16.86 19.15
C GLN A 710 -31.11 -16.05 17.87
N GLN A 711 -32.27 -16.20 17.24
CA GLN A 711 -32.68 -15.35 16.12
C GLN A 711 -33.12 -13.97 16.61
N VAL A 712 -32.72 -12.93 15.87
CA VAL A 712 -33.10 -11.55 16.16
C VAL A 712 -34.39 -11.22 15.43
N THR A 713 -35.39 -10.81 16.20
CA THR A 713 -36.68 -10.37 15.67
C THR A 713 -37.00 -8.97 16.19
N PHE A 714 -37.74 -8.19 15.40
CA PHE A 714 -38.24 -6.89 15.83
C PHE A 714 -39.72 -6.76 15.47
N GLY A 715 -40.59 -6.73 16.48
CA GLY A 715 -42.03 -6.88 16.28
C GLY A 715 -42.37 -8.23 15.65
N ASN A 716 -42.97 -8.21 14.46
CA ASN A 716 -43.28 -9.43 13.68
C ASN A 716 -42.26 -9.69 12.55
N THR A 717 -41.16 -8.93 12.49
CA THR A 717 -40.15 -9.02 11.43
C THR A 717 -38.96 -9.86 11.88
N ASP A 718 -38.69 -10.94 11.14
CA ASP A 718 -37.44 -11.70 11.22
C ASP A 718 -36.33 -10.92 10.50
N LEU A 719 -35.29 -10.53 11.25
CA LEU A 719 -34.17 -9.77 10.71
C LEU A 719 -33.12 -10.69 10.05
N ARG A 720 -33.31 -12.02 10.08
CA ARG A 720 -32.36 -13.02 9.53
C ARG A 720 -30.95 -12.88 10.09
N LEU A 721 -30.86 -12.40 11.31
CA LEU A 721 -29.65 -12.35 12.11
C LEU A 721 -29.75 -13.41 13.19
N THR A 722 -28.67 -14.14 13.42
CA THR A 722 -28.55 -15.11 14.51
C THR A 722 -27.40 -14.72 15.41
N ILE A 723 -27.65 -14.57 16.70
CA ILE A 723 -26.64 -14.25 17.71
C ILE A 723 -26.09 -15.54 18.31
N TYR A 724 -24.77 -15.60 18.44
CA TYR A 724 -24.04 -16.66 19.13
C TYR A 724 -23.28 -16.09 20.32
N GLN A 725 -23.29 -16.79 21.44
CA GLN A 725 -22.48 -16.42 22.59
C GLN A 725 -21.05 -16.91 22.35
N THR A 726 -20.07 -16.02 22.45
CA THR A 726 -18.67 -16.28 22.09
C THR A 726 -17.72 -15.92 23.23
N PRO A 727 -17.92 -16.46 24.45
CA PRO A 727 -17.11 -16.08 25.60
C PRO A 727 -15.64 -16.50 25.43
N GLY A 728 -14.75 -15.78 26.11
CA GLY A 728 -13.36 -16.19 26.28
C GLY A 728 -12.37 -15.04 26.25
N HIS A 729 -12.53 -14.10 25.30
CA HIS A 729 -11.80 -12.83 25.34
C HIS A 729 -12.34 -11.97 26.50
N THR A 730 -13.66 -11.78 26.50
CA THR A 730 -14.45 -11.39 27.67
C THR A 730 -15.59 -12.41 27.89
N PRO A 731 -16.19 -12.47 29.10
CA PRO A 731 -17.33 -13.36 29.37
C PRO A 731 -18.63 -12.96 28.64
N ASP A 732 -18.80 -11.69 28.30
CA ASP A 732 -20.04 -11.12 27.76
C ASP A 732 -20.08 -11.03 26.23
N GLU A 733 -19.18 -11.72 25.54
CA GLU A 733 -19.02 -11.52 24.11
C GLU A 733 -20.09 -12.24 23.25
N LEU A 734 -20.47 -11.60 22.14
CA LEU A 734 -21.39 -12.07 21.11
C LEU A 734 -20.78 -11.99 19.72
N ALA A 735 -21.17 -12.95 18.87
CA ALA A 735 -21.04 -12.87 17.42
C ALA A 735 -22.42 -12.81 16.75
N VAL A 736 -22.53 -12.06 15.65
CA VAL A 736 -23.77 -11.92 14.87
C VAL A 736 -23.57 -12.53 13.49
N TRP A 737 -24.36 -13.55 13.17
CA TRP A 737 -24.40 -14.15 11.85
C TRP A 737 -25.52 -13.52 11.02
N ASP A 738 -25.14 -12.83 9.94
CA ASP A 738 -26.06 -12.33 8.92
C ASP A 738 -26.17 -13.33 7.77
N GLN A 739 -27.28 -14.07 7.76
CA GLN A 739 -27.51 -15.11 6.76
C GLN A 739 -27.72 -14.52 5.35
N HIS A 740 -28.27 -13.31 5.24
CA HIS A 740 -28.62 -12.71 3.95
C HIS A 740 -27.39 -12.18 3.23
N GLU A 741 -26.53 -11.45 3.93
CA GLU A 741 -25.29 -10.90 3.36
C GLU A 741 -24.09 -11.82 3.53
N ARG A 742 -24.26 -12.94 4.26
CA ARG A 742 -23.26 -13.97 4.52
C ARG A 742 -22.01 -13.40 5.22
N VAL A 743 -22.25 -12.54 6.20
CA VAL A 743 -21.21 -11.92 7.02
C VAL A 743 -21.38 -12.35 8.48
N LEU A 744 -20.27 -12.75 9.08
CA LEU A 744 -20.13 -13.00 10.50
C LEU A 744 -19.46 -11.77 11.14
N TYR A 745 -20.18 -11.08 12.03
CA TYR A 745 -19.66 -9.96 12.81
C TYR A 745 -19.19 -10.49 14.17
N VAL A 746 -17.94 -10.17 14.53
CA VAL A 746 -17.30 -10.61 15.78
C VAL A 746 -16.59 -9.38 16.37
N GLY A 747 -16.74 -9.07 17.65
CA GLY A 747 -16.10 -7.89 18.25
C GLY A 747 -14.59 -8.05 18.47
N ASP A 748 -14.13 -7.63 19.65
CA ASP A 748 -12.92 -8.03 20.40
C ASP A 748 -12.05 -9.19 19.90
N THR A 749 -12.70 -10.30 19.61
CA THR A 749 -12.06 -11.62 19.59
C THR A 749 -11.13 -11.86 18.41
N LEU A 750 -11.27 -11.14 17.30
CA LEU A 750 -10.55 -11.48 16.05
C LEU A 750 -9.89 -10.25 15.40
N TYR A 751 -8.60 -10.04 15.66
CA TYR A 751 -7.79 -9.02 15.00
C TYR A 751 -6.60 -9.53 14.22
N GLU A 752 -6.32 -8.82 13.13
CA GLU A 752 -5.05 -8.86 12.42
C GLU A 752 -4.22 -7.65 12.85
N TRP A 753 -2.91 -7.79 12.95
CA TRP A 753 -1.96 -6.66 13.11
C TRP A 753 -2.09 -5.85 14.41
N ALA A 754 -3.06 -6.16 15.26
CA ALA A 754 -3.25 -5.60 16.60
C ALA A 754 -3.38 -6.75 17.63
N PRO A 755 -2.98 -6.52 18.88
CA PRO A 755 -3.07 -7.54 19.92
C PRO A 755 -4.51 -7.75 20.38
N ILE A 756 -4.98 -9.00 20.39
CA ILE A 756 -6.20 -9.38 21.10
C ILE A 756 -5.88 -9.34 22.60
N LEU A 757 -6.56 -8.45 23.32
CA LEU A 757 -6.29 -8.15 24.73
C LEU A 757 -7.18 -8.97 25.66
N PHE A 758 -6.69 -10.07 26.20
CA PHE A 758 -7.44 -10.86 27.17
C PHE A 758 -7.56 -10.12 28.50
N SER A 759 -8.81 -9.90 28.94
CA SER A 759 -9.11 -9.29 30.23
C SER A 759 -8.75 -10.23 31.39
N LEU A 760 -8.72 -9.69 32.63
CA LEU A 760 -8.55 -10.52 33.84
C LEU A 760 -9.68 -11.55 34.02
N SER A 761 -10.85 -11.29 33.45
CA SER A 761 -12.01 -12.19 33.47
C SER A 761 -12.07 -13.08 32.23
N GLY A 762 -11.10 -12.98 31.31
CA GLY A 762 -11.00 -13.82 30.12
C GLY A 762 -10.67 -15.27 30.47
N ASN A 763 -10.98 -16.18 29.55
CA ASN A 763 -10.72 -17.61 29.66
C ASN A 763 -10.32 -18.20 28.30
N LEU A 764 -9.05 -18.59 28.16
CA LEU A 764 -8.52 -19.13 26.91
C LEU A 764 -9.10 -20.51 26.53
N ASN A 765 -9.63 -21.28 27.49
CA ASN A 765 -10.31 -22.54 27.17
C ASN A 765 -11.70 -22.26 26.57
N ASP A 766 -12.43 -21.29 27.13
CA ASP A 766 -13.71 -20.86 26.58
C ASP A 766 -13.49 -20.22 25.20
N TYR A 767 -12.45 -19.41 25.06
CA TYR A 767 -12.02 -18.84 23.78
C TYR A 767 -11.73 -19.92 22.73
N ALA A 768 -10.99 -20.97 23.08
CA ALA A 768 -10.75 -22.10 22.19
C ALA A 768 -12.04 -22.84 21.81
N ALA A 769 -12.99 -22.98 22.74
CA ALA A 769 -14.31 -23.57 22.46
C ALA A 769 -15.13 -22.67 21.52
N THR A 770 -15.06 -21.35 21.70
CA THR A 770 -15.66 -20.32 20.84
C THR A 770 -15.11 -20.41 19.42
N LEU A 771 -13.80 -20.47 19.22
CA LEU A 771 -13.19 -20.63 17.88
C LEU A 771 -13.69 -21.90 17.18
N ASN A 772 -13.75 -23.02 17.90
CA ASN A 772 -14.27 -24.28 17.37
C ASN A 772 -15.75 -24.17 16.95
N MET A 773 -16.57 -23.52 17.77
CA MET A 773 -17.99 -23.31 17.48
C MET A 773 -18.16 -22.44 16.21
N LEU A 774 -17.45 -21.31 16.13
CA LEU A 774 -17.52 -20.39 14.99
C LEU A 774 -17.02 -21.07 13.71
N LYS A 775 -15.93 -21.83 13.78
CA LYS A 775 -15.41 -22.59 12.65
C LYS A 775 -16.44 -23.61 12.15
N GLY A 776 -17.02 -24.40 13.05
CA GLY A 776 -18.08 -25.34 12.69
C GLY A 776 -19.33 -24.66 12.11
N LEU A 777 -19.68 -23.46 12.58
CA LEU A 777 -20.75 -22.64 11.99
C LEU A 777 -20.42 -22.24 10.56
N VAL A 778 -19.24 -21.66 10.35
CA VAL A 778 -18.78 -21.19 9.04
C VAL A 778 -18.66 -22.34 8.03
N GLU A 779 -18.11 -23.50 8.45
CA GLU A 779 -18.01 -24.70 7.61
C GLU A 779 -19.39 -25.19 7.15
N ARG A 780 -20.39 -25.20 8.05
CA ARG A 780 -21.77 -25.57 7.68
C ARG A 780 -22.35 -24.63 6.63
N TRP A 781 -22.11 -23.33 6.73
CA TRP A 781 -22.64 -22.33 5.79
C TRP A 781 -21.85 -22.21 4.49
N ASN A 782 -20.61 -22.70 4.46
CA ASN A 782 -19.76 -22.79 3.27
C ASN A 782 -19.96 -24.09 2.48
N LYS A 783 -20.67 -25.07 3.06
CA LYS A 783 -20.91 -26.35 2.42
C LYS A 783 -21.70 -26.14 1.11
N ASP A 784 -21.18 -26.71 0.01
CA ASP A 784 -21.79 -26.66 -1.32
C ASP A 784 -21.98 -25.24 -1.89
N VAL A 785 -21.22 -24.26 -1.38
CA VAL A 785 -21.22 -22.86 -1.86
C VAL A 785 -19.91 -22.55 -2.60
N ALA A 786 -20.00 -21.77 -3.68
CA ALA A 786 -18.85 -21.28 -4.44
C ALA A 786 -17.92 -20.43 -3.56
N GLU A 787 -16.63 -20.37 -3.90
CA GLU A 787 -15.61 -19.72 -3.08
C GLU A 787 -15.87 -18.22 -2.83
N ASP A 788 -16.31 -17.50 -3.86
CA ASP A 788 -16.64 -16.06 -3.79
C ASP A 788 -17.87 -15.76 -2.91
N ASP A 789 -18.73 -16.75 -2.73
CA ASP A 789 -19.95 -16.68 -1.92
C ASP A 789 -19.74 -17.26 -0.52
N ARG A 790 -18.51 -17.60 -0.11
CA ARG A 790 -18.26 -18.10 1.25
C ARG A 790 -18.48 -17.02 2.31
N VAL A 791 -18.75 -17.48 3.53
CA VAL A 791 -18.94 -16.62 4.71
C VAL A 791 -17.74 -15.70 4.90
N LYS A 792 -18.04 -14.41 5.03
CA LYS A 792 -17.06 -13.36 5.28
C LYS A 792 -17.05 -12.97 6.76
N LEU A 793 -15.92 -12.45 7.21
CA LEU A 793 -15.71 -11.98 8.56
C LEU A 793 -15.62 -10.45 8.57
N ALA A 794 -16.24 -9.85 9.58
CA ALA A 794 -16.11 -8.46 9.96
C ALA A 794 -15.80 -8.42 11.45
N ALA A 795 -14.62 -7.93 11.84
CA ALA A 795 -14.19 -7.93 13.22
C ALA A 795 -13.42 -6.67 13.65
N GLY A 796 -13.86 -6.12 14.78
CA GLY A 796 -13.51 -4.81 15.35
C GLY A 796 -12.83 -3.83 14.43
N HIS A 797 -11.56 -3.47 14.65
CA HIS A 797 -11.04 -2.18 14.16
C HIS A 797 -10.28 -2.26 12.82
N CYS A 798 -9.96 -3.47 12.36
CA CYS A 798 -9.05 -3.68 11.22
C CYS A 798 -9.53 -4.73 10.22
N THR A 799 -10.39 -5.68 10.63
CA THR A 799 -10.79 -6.80 9.79
C THR A 799 -12.18 -6.55 9.21
N SER A 800 -12.29 -6.46 7.89
CA SER A 800 -13.60 -6.39 7.23
C SER A 800 -13.57 -7.07 5.87
N ASN A 801 -14.57 -7.91 5.58
CA ASN A 801 -14.76 -8.58 4.29
C ASN A 801 -13.68 -9.65 3.96
N THR A 802 -13.14 -10.32 4.99
CA THR A 802 -12.13 -11.40 4.87
C THR A 802 -12.78 -12.80 4.89
N SER A 803 -12.15 -13.83 4.34
CA SER A 803 -12.65 -15.22 4.43
C SER A 803 -12.69 -15.70 5.88
N ALA A 804 -13.89 -15.97 6.42
CA ALA A 804 -14.03 -16.33 7.84
C ALA A 804 -13.37 -17.68 8.17
N ILE A 805 -13.42 -18.65 7.24
CA ILE A 805 -12.87 -19.99 7.49
C ILE A 805 -11.35 -20.00 7.51
N GLU A 806 -10.72 -19.25 6.59
CA GLU A 806 -9.26 -19.11 6.55
C GLU A 806 -8.79 -18.44 7.84
N PHE A 807 -9.44 -17.35 8.22
CA PHE A 807 -9.11 -16.58 9.41
C PHE A 807 -9.20 -17.42 10.69
N LEU A 808 -10.33 -18.09 10.92
CA LEU A 808 -10.55 -18.89 12.12
C LEU A 808 -9.54 -20.05 12.23
N CYS A 809 -9.19 -20.68 11.10
CA CYS A 809 -8.16 -21.74 11.09
C CYS A 809 -6.78 -21.22 11.49
N GLU A 810 -6.41 -20.03 11.03
CA GLU A 810 -5.10 -19.43 11.35
C GLU A 810 -4.99 -19.02 12.82
N VAL A 811 -6.07 -18.46 13.39
CA VAL A 811 -6.14 -18.11 14.82
C VAL A 811 -6.11 -19.37 15.69
N GLU A 812 -6.83 -20.42 15.30
CA GLU A 812 -6.82 -21.72 16.00
C GLU A 812 -5.43 -22.35 16.00
N ASP A 813 -4.73 -22.37 14.84
CA ASP A 813 -3.36 -22.89 14.75
C ASP A 813 -2.40 -22.11 15.65
N PHE A 814 -2.50 -20.77 15.64
CA PHE A 814 -1.66 -19.91 16.47
C PHE A 814 -1.91 -20.15 17.97
N LEU A 815 -3.16 -20.18 18.41
CA LEU A 815 -3.54 -20.52 19.79
C LEU A 815 -3.02 -21.93 20.18
N GLY A 816 -3.09 -22.89 19.24
CA GLY A 816 -2.54 -24.23 19.43
C GLY A 816 -1.02 -24.26 19.60
N LYS A 817 -0.28 -23.42 18.88
CA LYS A 817 1.18 -23.26 19.04
C LYS A 817 1.52 -22.65 20.40
N ILE A 818 0.76 -21.66 20.88
CA ILE A 818 0.91 -21.09 22.23
C ILE A 818 0.69 -22.17 23.29
N LYS A 819 -0.39 -22.95 23.18
CA LYS A 819 -0.69 -24.06 24.11
C LYS A 819 0.45 -25.08 24.20
N ARG A 820 1.02 -25.45 23.04
CA ARG A 820 2.15 -26.40 22.95
C ARG A 820 3.49 -25.80 23.37
N GLY A 821 3.56 -24.50 23.62
CA GLY A 821 4.81 -23.82 23.98
C GLY A 821 5.78 -23.62 22.83
N LEU A 822 5.27 -23.58 21.60
CA LEU A 822 6.07 -23.37 20.38
C LEU A 822 6.27 -21.87 20.06
N VAL A 823 5.59 -20.98 20.78
CA VAL A 823 5.73 -19.52 20.65
C VAL A 823 6.37 -18.99 21.92
N THR A 824 7.41 -18.18 21.77
CA THR A 824 8.14 -17.60 22.90
C THR A 824 7.33 -16.43 23.49
N PRO A 825 7.04 -16.43 24.80
CA PRO A 825 6.36 -15.30 25.45
C PRO A 825 7.27 -14.07 25.51
N VAL A 826 6.68 -12.90 25.31
CA VAL A 826 7.32 -11.58 25.49
C VAL A 826 6.73 -10.93 26.74
N ASP A 827 7.58 -10.47 27.66
CA ASP A 827 7.14 -9.72 28.84
C ASP A 827 6.54 -8.37 28.42
N ARG A 828 5.32 -8.07 28.89
CA ARG A 828 4.59 -6.82 28.60
C ARG A 828 4.41 -5.96 29.86
N GLY A 829 5.15 -6.26 30.94
CA GLY A 829 5.11 -5.51 32.19
C GLY A 829 3.95 -5.93 33.08
N THR A 830 3.32 -4.99 33.78
CA THR A 830 2.22 -5.27 34.72
C THR A 830 1.02 -4.38 34.49
N THR A 831 -0.19 -4.87 34.80
CA THR A 831 -1.41 -4.06 34.74
C THR A 831 -1.34 -2.84 35.68
N PRO A 832 -1.72 -1.64 35.20
CA PRO A 832 -1.82 -0.45 36.04
C PRO A 832 -2.78 -0.68 37.21
N GLY A 833 -2.32 -0.45 38.45
CA GLY A 833 -3.15 -0.49 39.66
C GLY A 833 -3.38 -1.87 40.30
N ARG A 834 -3.15 -2.98 39.58
CA ARG A 834 -3.27 -4.35 40.13
C ARG A 834 -1.97 -5.14 40.17
N ASN A 835 -0.88 -4.63 39.56
CA ASN A 835 0.44 -5.27 39.52
C ASN A 835 0.42 -6.72 38.99
N VAL A 836 -0.53 -7.06 38.11
CA VAL A 836 -0.62 -8.41 37.52
C VAL A 836 0.33 -8.48 36.32
N PRO A 837 1.26 -9.46 36.25
CA PRO A 837 2.15 -9.63 35.12
C PRO A 837 1.40 -9.87 33.81
N LEU A 838 1.81 -9.18 32.75
CA LEU A 838 1.27 -9.33 31.40
C LEU A 838 2.30 -10.00 30.50
N VAL A 839 1.81 -10.89 29.63
CA VAL A 839 2.60 -11.57 28.63
C VAL A 839 1.97 -11.39 27.26
N GLY A 840 2.81 -11.26 26.24
CA GLY A 840 2.42 -11.24 24.84
C GLY A 840 2.93 -12.47 24.10
N PHE A 841 2.13 -12.99 23.18
CA PHE A 841 2.53 -13.98 22.20
C PHE A 841 2.30 -13.37 20.82
N GLU A 842 3.32 -13.40 19.98
CA GLU A 842 3.27 -12.81 18.65
C GLU A 842 3.71 -13.86 17.63
N ARG A 843 3.01 -13.92 16.51
CA ARG A 843 3.38 -14.80 15.40
C ARG A 843 4.54 -14.17 14.64
N ASP A 844 5.44 -14.99 14.10
CA ASP A 844 6.70 -14.52 13.49
C ASP A 844 6.53 -13.48 12.36
N ASP A 845 5.37 -13.47 11.70
CA ASP A 845 5.02 -12.51 10.64
C ASP A 845 4.28 -11.24 11.14
N GLY A 846 4.05 -11.13 12.45
CA GLY A 846 3.32 -10.04 13.09
C GLY A 846 1.81 -10.05 12.81
N TRP A 847 1.28 -11.08 12.13
CA TRP A 847 -0.11 -11.08 11.67
C TRP A 847 -1.11 -11.29 12.83
N PHE A 848 -0.76 -12.12 13.83
CA PHE A 848 -1.54 -12.30 15.06
C PHE A 848 -0.69 -12.05 16.30
N SER A 849 -1.29 -11.39 17.29
CA SER A 849 -0.72 -11.34 18.63
C SER A 849 -1.80 -11.40 19.70
N PHE A 850 -1.50 -12.07 20.81
CA PHE A 850 -2.35 -12.14 22.00
C PHE A 850 -1.60 -11.52 23.17
N VAL A 851 -2.27 -10.70 23.96
CA VAL A 851 -1.71 -10.10 25.18
C VAL A 851 -2.70 -10.30 26.32
N GLY A 852 -2.20 -10.61 27.51
CA GLY A 852 -3.05 -10.77 28.69
C GLY A 852 -2.28 -11.23 29.92
N PRO A 853 -2.98 -11.49 31.03
CA PRO A 853 -2.38 -11.94 32.29
C PRO A 853 -1.54 -13.21 32.09
N LYS A 854 -0.33 -13.23 32.63
CA LYS A 854 0.58 -14.38 32.49
C LYS A 854 -0.06 -15.66 33.02
N GLU A 855 -0.77 -15.58 34.14
CA GLU A 855 -1.45 -16.70 34.76
C GLU A 855 -2.50 -17.34 33.84
N LEU A 856 -3.19 -16.54 33.02
CA LEU A 856 -4.20 -17.02 32.08
C LEU A 856 -3.59 -17.96 31.04
N PHE A 857 -2.46 -17.56 30.46
CA PHE A 857 -1.73 -18.37 29.48
C PHE A 857 -1.05 -19.59 30.11
N ASP A 858 -0.53 -19.45 31.33
CA ASP A 858 0.06 -20.56 32.06
C ASP A 858 -1.00 -21.65 32.37
N GLN A 859 -2.18 -21.26 32.85
CA GLN A 859 -3.30 -22.18 33.10
C GLN A 859 -3.73 -22.90 31.81
N PHE A 860 -3.82 -22.17 30.70
CA PHE A 860 -4.17 -22.74 29.40
C PHE A 860 -3.17 -23.79 28.90
N ARG A 861 -1.86 -23.59 29.17
CA ARG A 861 -0.79 -24.54 28.80
C ARG A 861 -0.79 -25.79 29.67
N VAL A 862 -1.08 -25.67 30.96
CA VAL A 862 -1.09 -26.80 31.91
C VAL A 862 -2.35 -27.66 31.74
N GLY A 863 -3.42 -27.12 31.14
CA GLY A 863 -4.65 -27.86 30.86
C GLY A 863 -5.54 -28.11 32.09
N ASN A 864 -5.22 -27.51 33.24
CA ASN A 864 -6.03 -27.60 34.44
C ASN A 864 -7.09 -26.50 34.45
N ARG A 865 -8.38 -26.90 34.48
CA ARG A 865 -9.46 -26.04 34.97
C ARG A 865 -9.24 -25.79 36.47
N PRO A 866 -9.55 -24.60 37.02
CA PRO A 866 -9.98 -24.52 38.41
C PRO A 866 -11.26 -25.33 38.62
#